data_AF-A0AAD8YK73-F1
#
_entry.id   AF-A0AAD8YK73-F1
#
_cell.length_a   1.000
_cell.length_b   1.000
_cell.length_c   1.000
_cell.angle_alpha   90.00
_cell.angle_beta   90.00
_cell.angle_gamma   90.00
#
_symmetry.space_group_name_H-M   'P 1'
#
loop_
_entity.id
_entity.type
_entity.pdbx_description
1 polymer ?
#
loop_
_entity_poly.entity_id
_entity_poly.type
_entity_poly.pdbx_seq_one_letter_code
_entity_poly.pdbx_strand_id
1 'polypeptide(L)'
;MALPTSSSSTPRSRRLVPRFKYNSLCLVASLLAIHFLYMAKVHNEFDSRLKDVVAATHLPPSHNGQREHDKRVSDSDRSISDMNKLKQISFPHGSFFFGANSHQVKIPKSQVFDPSLSWLPLQRKLLDDSDINVEVEKKRCASYNFGFPNATMPLRRRRLFYGALISDDSAEVIKATSMEQYNIFHTVSLIESNKTHNLTPRNWKYFGSEDASKKLSWLYQLFGSKTKVSMDYYIPSLEKGQGMDAMYLDYFQREGHVYRWKFNGMRPDDVAIIGDLDETYSRDFLRALQICDVPQFRPAQDCKAPKVIASTVVFESSPECTWKGRRWFHPDAVLGKCVDQIGDTKLHPPTKRNKWESHGMRLNGYGNYGNYSRYEADVLKPLNMTGQYPLWLPSEIRIEAGGVLVQKEDEWKSPTGYHFHNFFMSGEEVRYKYLTYGHPDGKAFEKPLRDLHGSGDLLLAVTCAEGNHTEKAERSFESLPGTSKPIYYLNEEARRARHSIWQDIVRKDAENATKNEVKAKVDPTPATDGNQEHKSLTSSKSHWDSSKSAVLGLASGYPRYVYEGFVGSLRATGFAGHIILAIAKDAPVDVVSYLGEQNVTMKYVEKAEKCTYNGTIGEQGKPIDMQKSSEWKCPKDYPDYKITWARFLYYRDWLNDCPSCTDGVMLTDVRDAFFQRDPFVTAVERNQVHPLMVFEESPETDTDHWLTDWPVSACRKHKLGKNPMLCSGSVMGSREGILDYIDVMEEEFKYWMERENCRIDNRGDDQSIHNYLYYTNRFKNAVSIPHRQGPIHVVGYQAARIFENATKEAENAGVGTSEIFIHDNNWKEWLPRKYGLINTNTGLIVNEDGTPSAQVHQVDRFGPLISKWENEMRKQGWPYNKDRGKESIGSSA
;
A
#
# COMPACT_ATOMS: atom_id res chain seq x y z
N MET A 1 38.42 53.14 -0.87
CA MET A 1 38.92 54.35 -1.55
C MET A 1 38.05 54.61 -2.79
N ALA A 2 38.00 55.86 -3.26
CA ALA A 2 37.45 56.32 -4.55
C ALA A 2 35.94 56.08 -4.87
N LEU A 3 35.24 57.21 -5.02
CA LEU A 3 33.96 57.46 -5.74
C LEU A 3 34.30 57.91 -7.20
N PRO A 4 33.39 58.38 -8.12
CA PRO A 4 32.00 58.90 -8.00
C PRO A 4 31.03 58.34 -9.11
N THR A 5 29.84 58.85 -9.51
CA THR A 5 28.87 59.95 -9.19
C THR A 5 27.47 59.47 -9.72
N SER A 6 26.31 59.70 -9.08
CA SER A 6 25.37 60.87 -9.17
C SER A 6 24.65 61.06 -10.54
N SER A 7 23.41 61.60 -10.65
CA SER A 7 22.44 62.18 -9.67
C SER A 7 21.04 62.46 -10.28
N SER A 8 20.01 62.65 -9.41
CA SER A 8 18.79 63.51 -9.58
C SER A 8 17.72 63.19 -10.67
N SER A 9 16.41 63.49 -10.53
CA SER A 9 15.57 63.92 -9.39
C SER A 9 14.04 63.89 -9.72
N THR A 10 13.17 63.74 -8.70
CA THR A 10 11.69 63.97 -8.79
C THR A 10 11.30 65.36 -8.23
N PRO A 11 10.07 65.90 -8.45
CA PRO A 11 9.09 65.93 -7.33
C PRO A 11 7.56 66.06 -7.63
N ARG A 12 6.74 65.38 -6.80
CA ARG A 12 5.47 65.77 -6.10
C ARG A 12 4.33 66.62 -6.74
N SER A 13 3.20 65.93 -6.97
CA SER A 13 1.83 66.17 -6.40
C SER A 13 0.96 67.41 -6.69
N ARG A 14 -0.34 67.17 -6.98
CA ARG A 14 -1.52 67.79 -6.28
C ARG A 14 -2.82 66.98 -6.54
N ARG A 15 -3.88 67.22 -5.75
CA ARG A 15 -5.20 66.55 -5.82
C ARG A 15 -6.18 67.24 -6.78
N LEU A 16 -7.13 66.49 -7.35
CA LEU A 16 -8.51 66.94 -7.65
C LEU A 16 -9.45 65.72 -7.86
N VAL A 17 -10.77 65.90 -7.70
CA VAL A 17 -11.83 64.87 -7.72
C VAL A 17 -13.11 65.45 -8.32
N PRO A 18 -13.78 64.80 -9.30
CA PRO A 18 -15.18 64.41 -9.08
C PRO A 18 -15.71 63.14 -9.82
N ARG A 19 -16.37 62.27 -9.03
CA ARG A 19 -17.68 61.57 -9.25
C ARG A 19 -18.12 61.01 -10.63
N PHE A 20 -18.47 59.70 -10.62
CA PHE A 20 -19.64 58.99 -11.24
C PHE A 20 -20.01 59.22 -12.73
N LYS A 21 -20.38 58.20 -13.53
CA LYS A 21 -21.49 57.24 -13.33
C LYS A 21 -21.31 55.87 -14.02
N TYR A 22 -22.23 54.95 -13.69
CA TYR A 22 -22.39 53.57 -14.20
C TYR A 22 -22.57 53.44 -15.73
N ASN A 23 -22.06 52.35 -16.30
CA ASN A 23 -22.79 51.53 -17.30
C ASN A 23 -22.10 50.16 -17.51
N SER A 24 -22.60 49.09 -16.86
CA SER A 24 -22.02 47.73 -17.02
C SER A 24 -22.99 46.54 -16.86
N LEU A 25 -24.26 46.75 -16.46
CA LEU A 25 -25.20 45.63 -16.25
C LEU A 25 -25.74 45.01 -17.56
N CYS A 26 -25.83 45.78 -18.65
CA CYS A 26 -26.45 45.29 -19.89
C CYS A 26 -25.66 44.17 -20.58
N LEU A 27 -24.32 44.19 -20.52
CA LEU A 27 -23.48 43.22 -21.25
C LEU A 27 -23.66 41.78 -20.74
N VAL A 28 -23.84 41.61 -19.43
CA VAL A 28 -23.97 40.30 -18.78
C VAL A 28 -25.33 39.65 -19.09
N ALA A 29 -26.40 40.45 -19.12
CA ALA A 29 -27.75 39.98 -19.44
C ALA A 29 -27.84 39.44 -20.88
N SER A 30 -27.21 40.11 -21.85
CA SER A 30 -27.21 39.68 -23.26
C SER A 30 -26.51 38.33 -23.46
N LEU A 31 -25.41 38.07 -22.75
CA LEU A 31 -24.66 36.81 -22.86
C LEU A 31 -25.44 35.62 -22.27
N LEU A 32 -26.14 35.81 -21.15
CA LEU A 32 -26.97 34.76 -20.54
C LEU A 32 -28.18 34.39 -21.41
N ALA A 33 -28.83 35.37 -22.06
CA ALA A 33 -29.96 35.12 -22.95
C ALA A 33 -29.58 34.25 -24.16
N ILE A 34 -28.40 34.49 -24.76
CA ILE A 34 -27.88 33.70 -25.88
C ILE A 34 -27.63 32.24 -25.46
N HIS A 35 -27.11 32.02 -24.24
CA HIS A 35 -26.83 30.67 -23.75
C HIS A 35 -28.13 29.85 -23.50
N PHE A 36 -29.18 30.48 -22.97
CA PHE A 36 -30.49 29.84 -22.80
C PHE A 36 -31.16 29.49 -24.13
N LEU A 37 -31.10 30.39 -25.13
CA LEU A 37 -31.64 30.11 -26.47
C LEU A 37 -30.91 28.96 -27.17
N TYR A 38 -29.60 28.81 -26.95
CA TYR A 38 -28.83 27.68 -27.48
C TYR A 38 -29.27 26.35 -26.86
N MET A 39 -29.39 26.28 -25.52
CA MET A 39 -29.82 25.07 -24.82
C MET A 39 -31.25 24.64 -25.18
N ALA A 40 -32.18 25.59 -25.31
CA ALA A 40 -33.56 25.29 -25.69
C ALA A 40 -33.67 24.65 -27.10
N LYS A 41 -32.80 25.03 -28.04
CA LYS A 41 -32.78 24.44 -29.38
C LYS A 41 -32.26 23.00 -29.37
N VAL A 42 -31.20 22.72 -28.62
CA VAL A 42 -30.61 21.37 -28.51
C VAL A 42 -31.60 20.36 -27.90
N HIS A 43 -32.47 20.79 -27.00
CA HIS A 43 -33.46 19.89 -26.38
C HIS A 43 -34.57 19.47 -27.36
N ASN A 44 -35.07 20.39 -28.19
CA ASN A 44 -36.14 20.11 -29.17
C ASN A 44 -35.68 19.19 -30.32
N GLU A 45 -34.41 19.24 -30.74
CA GLU A 45 -33.88 18.31 -31.76
C GLU A 45 -33.72 16.87 -31.25
N PHE A 46 -33.72 16.64 -29.93
CA PHE A 46 -33.62 15.31 -29.33
C PHE A 46 -34.98 14.59 -29.25
N ASP A 47 -36.04 15.31 -28.86
CA ASP A 47 -37.38 14.75 -28.65
C ASP A 47 -38.15 14.44 -29.96
N SER A 48 -37.71 15.01 -31.10
CA SER A 48 -38.30 14.72 -32.41
C SER A 48 -37.92 13.32 -32.93
N ARG A 49 -36.76 12.78 -32.55
CA ARG A 49 -36.24 11.51 -33.12
C ARG A 49 -36.73 10.24 -32.43
N LEU A 50 -37.46 10.36 -31.32
CA LEU A 50 -37.93 9.20 -30.54
C LEU A 50 -39.32 8.68 -30.97
N LYS A 51 -40.05 9.42 -31.82
CA LYS A 51 -41.47 9.14 -32.13
C LYS A 51 -41.68 8.30 -33.40
N ASP A 52 -40.70 8.24 -34.29
CA ASP A 52 -40.80 7.53 -35.59
C ASP A 52 -40.54 6.00 -35.49
N VAL A 53 -40.30 5.47 -34.30
CA VAL A 53 -39.86 4.06 -34.09
C VAL A 53 -41.01 3.14 -33.58
N VAL A 54 -42.19 3.69 -33.28
CA VAL A 54 -43.31 2.93 -32.66
C VAL A 54 -44.58 2.95 -33.53
N ALA A 55 -44.47 2.51 -34.79
CA ALA A 55 -45.64 2.37 -35.68
C ALA A 55 -45.44 1.34 -36.82
N ALA A 56 -45.56 0.03 -36.54
CA ALA A 56 -46.08 -1.00 -37.47
C ALA A 56 -46.05 -2.42 -36.85
N THR A 57 -47.21 -3.07 -36.73
CA THR A 57 -47.30 -4.51 -36.38
C THR A 57 -48.38 -5.19 -37.21
N HIS A 58 -48.03 -6.18 -38.04
CA HIS A 58 -48.96 -7.21 -38.56
C HIS A 58 -48.21 -8.49 -38.97
N LEU A 59 -48.97 -9.58 -39.16
CA LEU A 59 -48.61 -11.00 -39.32
C LEU A 59 -49.61 -11.64 -40.32
N PRO A 60 -49.46 -12.91 -40.77
CA PRO A 60 -48.29 -13.78 -41.03
C PRO A 60 -48.39 -14.29 -42.51
N PRO A 61 -48.25 -15.60 -42.90
CA PRO A 61 -47.30 -16.67 -42.57
C PRO A 61 -46.54 -17.25 -43.81
N SER A 62 -45.52 -18.11 -43.61
CA SER A 62 -45.40 -19.49 -44.18
C SER A 62 -43.96 -20.05 -44.41
N HIS A 63 -43.84 -21.36 -44.17
CA HIS A 63 -42.90 -22.41 -44.67
C HIS A 63 -41.37 -22.23 -44.91
N ASN A 64 -40.65 -23.15 -44.24
CA ASN A 64 -39.52 -23.99 -44.71
C ASN A 64 -38.24 -23.36 -45.30
N GLY A 65 -37.08 -23.58 -44.64
CA GLY A 65 -35.74 -23.37 -45.23
C GLY A 65 -34.59 -23.62 -44.24
N GLN A 66 -33.78 -24.65 -44.46
CA GLN A 66 -32.78 -25.19 -43.52
C GLN A 66 -31.68 -24.20 -43.03
N ARG A 67 -31.42 -24.27 -41.72
CA ARG A 67 -30.19 -23.92 -40.97
C ARG A 67 -28.94 -23.50 -41.78
N GLU A 68 -28.50 -22.25 -41.56
CA GLU A 68 -27.10 -21.95 -41.21
C GLU A 68 -27.10 -21.09 -39.93
N HIS A 69 -26.08 -21.26 -39.07
CA HIS A 69 -26.15 -20.78 -37.68
C HIS A 69 -25.15 -19.65 -37.38
N ASP A 70 -25.27 -18.56 -38.12
CA ASP A 70 -24.40 -17.39 -37.95
C ASP A 70 -24.71 -16.65 -36.63
N LYS A 71 -23.75 -16.64 -35.70
CA LYS A 71 -23.91 -16.06 -34.36
C LYS A 71 -23.38 -14.64 -34.31
N ARG A 72 -24.30 -13.66 -34.40
CA ARG A 72 -24.04 -12.29 -33.94
C ARG A 72 -23.55 -12.32 -32.49
N VAL A 73 -22.33 -11.82 -32.27
CA VAL A 73 -21.81 -11.54 -30.92
C VAL A 73 -22.43 -10.24 -30.43
N SER A 74 -23.03 -10.25 -29.25
CA SER A 74 -23.59 -9.07 -28.59
C SER A 74 -22.53 -8.40 -27.71
N ASP A 75 -22.28 -7.10 -27.92
CA ASP A 75 -21.33 -6.28 -27.14
C ASP A 75 -21.82 -6.00 -25.71
N SER A 76 -21.81 -7.00 -24.84
CA SER A 76 -22.21 -6.82 -23.43
C SER A 76 -21.62 -7.80 -22.41
N ASP A 77 -20.40 -8.35 -22.61
CA ASP A 77 -19.54 -8.71 -21.47
C ASP A 77 -18.06 -8.94 -21.85
N ARG A 78 -17.14 -8.32 -21.08
CA ARG A 78 -15.69 -8.63 -21.04
C ARG A 78 -15.09 -8.27 -19.68
N SER A 79 -15.68 -8.81 -18.61
CA SER A 79 -14.96 -8.98 -17.34
C SER A 79 -13.73 -9.88 -17.52
N ILE A 80 -12.56 -9.45 -17.03
CA ILE A 80 -11.29 -10.19 -17.14
C ILE A 80 -11.14 -11.11 -15.91
N SER A 81 -12.10 -12.02 -15.75
CA SER A 81 -12.24 -12.91 -14.58
C SER A 81 -11.89 -14.37 -14.86
N ASP A 82 -11.78 -14.77 -16.13
CA ASP A 82 -11.57 -16.16 -16.55
C ASP A 82 -10.32 -16.25 -17.45
N MET A 83 -9.28 -16.90 -16.92
CA MET A 83 -7.96 -16.98 -17.57
C MET A 83 -8.00 -17.86 -18.83
N ASN A 84 -8.96 -18.77 -18.95
CA ASN A 84 -9.13 -19.65 -20.11
C ASN A 84 -9.64 -18.89 -21.36
N LYS A 85 -10.13 -17.65 -21.20
CA LYS A 85 -10.51 -16.75 -22.30
C LYS A 85 -9.32 -15.96 -22.86
N LEU A 86 -8.17 -15.98 -22.19
CA LEU A 86 -6.94 -15.39 -22.69
C LEU A 86 -6.30 -16.32 -23.72
N LYS A 87 -5.52 -15.77 -24.65
CA LYS A 87 -4.76 -16.59 -25.61
C LYS A 87 -3.67 -17.34 -24.84
N GLN A 88 -3.72 -18.67 -24.83
CA GLN A 88 -2.72 -19.50 -24.16
C GLN A 88 -1.60 -19.93 -25.12
N ILE A 89 -0.37 -20.04 -24.60
CA ILE A 89 0.71 -20.86 -25.19
C ILE A 89 1.35 -21.66 -24.05
N SER A 90 1.58 -22.95 -24.26
CA SER A 90 2.10 -23.87 -23.24
C SER A 90 3.41 -24.50 -23.68
N PHE A 91 4.36 -24.56 -22.75
CA PHE A 91 5.67 -25.17 -22.87
C PHE A 91 5.90 -26.16 -21.71
N PRO A 92 6.91 -27.04 -21.78
CA PRO A 92 7.22 -27.96 -20.68
C PRO A 92 7.53 -27.28 -19.34
N HIS A 93 7.97 -26.01 -19.36
CA HIS A 93 8.20 -25.18 -18.16
C HIS A 93 6.97 -24.41 -17.66
N GLY A 94 5.87 -24.32 -18.42
CA GLY A 94 4.65 -23.66 -17.96
C GLY A 94 3.76 -23.11 -19.07
N SER A 95 2.66 -22.48 -18.67
CA SER A 95 1.70 -21.84 -19.57
C SER A 95 1.74 -20.32 -19.45
N PHE A 96 1.78 -19.64 -20.59
CA PHE A 96 1.54 -18.21 -20.73
C PHE A 96 0.09 -17.95 -21.13
N PHE A 97 -0.53 -16.95 -20.51
CA PHE A 97 -1.86 -16.46 -20.81
C PHE A 97 -1.78 -14.98 -21.17
N PHE A 98 -2.04 -14.68 -22.44
CA PHE A 98 -1.78 -13.37 -23.01
C PHE A 98 -2.98 -12.43 -22.90
N GLY A 99 -2.81 -11.32 -22.18
CA GLY A 99 -3.84 -10.32 -21.93
C GLY A 99 -4.22 -9.47 -23.14
N ALA A 100 -5.22 -8.60 -22.97
CA ALA A 100 -5.49 -7.53 -23.92
C ALA A 100 -4.39 -6.45 -23.85
N ASN A 101 -4.12 -5.75 -24.95
CA ASN A 101 -3.35 -4.50 -24.88
C ASN A 101 -4.24 -3.36 -24.35
N SER A 102 -3.65 -2.32 -23.74
CA SER A 102 -4.34 -1.12 -23.23
C SER A 102 -5.37 -0.54 -24.22
N HIS A 103 -5.00 -0.37 -25.50
CA HIS A 103 -5.90 0.13 -26.57
C HIS A 103 -7.11 -0.76 -26.88
N GLN A 104 -7.12 -2.01 -26.42
CA GLN A 104 -8.19 -2.99 -26.62
C GLN A 104 -9.12 -3.10 -25.39
N VAL A 105 -8.86 -2.32 -24.33
CA VAL A 105 -9.59 -2.34 -23.06
C VAL A 105 -10.32 -1.01 -22.86
N LYS A 106 -11.64 -1.07 -22.70
CA LYS A 106 -12.48 0.08 -22.41
C LYS A 106 -12.47 0.36 -20.92
N ILE A 107 -11.53 1.19 -20.46
CA ILE A 107 -11.43 1.61 -19.06
C ILE A 107 -12.74 2.33 -18.64
N PRO A 108 -13.37 1.98 -17.50
CA PRO A 108 -14.56 2.66 -17.00
C PRO A 108 -14.30 4.16 -16.75
N LYS A 109 -15.26 5.04 -17.05
CA LYS A 109 -15.08 6.51 -16.92
C LYS A 109 -14.62 6.95 -15.51
N SER A 110 -15.05 6.25 -14.46
CA SER A 110 -14.65 6.48 -13.06
C SER A 110 -13.23 6.00 -12.71
N GLN A 111 -12.56 5.29 -13.61
CA GLN A 111 -11.18 4.81 -13.48
C GLN A 111 -10.22 5.49 -14.47
N VAL A 112 -10.73 6.41 -15.31
CA VAL A 112 -9.90 7.20 -16.23
C VAL A 112 -9.28 8.37 -15.47
N PHE A 113 -7.96 8.50 -15.54
CA PHE A 113 -7.22 9.65 -15.01
C PHE A 113 -6.16 10.09 -16.02
N ASP A 114 -5.91 11.40 -16.10
CA ASP A 114 -4.74 11.90 -16.82
C ASP A 114 -3.55 11.97 -15.83
N PRO A 115 -2.49 11.15 -15.99
CA PRO A 115 -1.31 11.25 -15.16
C PRO A 115 -0.66 12.64 -15.27
N SER A 116 -0.82 13.34 -16.40
CA SER A 116 -0.19 14.64 -16.62
C SER A 116 -0.61 15.69 -15.59
N LEU A 117 -1.84 15.62 -15.06
CA LEU A 117 -2.37 16.56 -14.06
C LEU A 117 -1.44 16.72 -12.85
N SER A 118 -0.76 15.64 -12.44
CA SER A 118 0.16 15.60 -11.31
C SER A 118 1.56 16.19 -11.60
N TRP A 119 1.89 16.51 -12.85
CA TRP A 119 3.27 16.83 -13.24
C TRP A 119 3.61 18.32 -13.09
N LEU A 120 4.78 18.56 -12.53
CA LEU A 120 5.39 19.89 -12.44
C LEU A 120 5.72 20.44 -13.84
N PRO A 121 5.79 21.78 -14.01
CA PRO A 121 6.08 22.39 -15.32
C PRO A 121 7.37 21.89 -15.99
N LEU A 122 8.41 21.61 -15.20
CA LEU A 122 9.66 21.03 -15.71
C LEU A 122 9.48 19.59 -16.22
N GLN A 123 8.73 18.75 -15.48
CA GLN A 123 8.43 17.38 -15.89
C GLN A 123 7.61 17.38 -17.20
N ARG A 124 6.57 18.22 -17.29
CA ARG A 124 5.80 18.40 -18.54
C ARG A 124 6.71 18.77 -19.71
N LYS A 125 7.62 19.75 -19.53
CA LYS A 125 8.59 20.17 -20.55
C LYS A 125 9.58 19.08 -20.97
N LEU A 126 9.95 18.16 -20.09
CA LEU A 126 10.85 17.03 -20.41
C LEU A 126 10.12 15.87 -21.10
N LEU A 127 8.82 15.75 -20.88
CA LEU A 127 7.96 14.70 -21.45
C LEU A 127 7.31 15.13 -22.78
N ASP A 128 7.20 16.43 -23.04
CA ASP A 128 6.74 17.04 -24.29
C ASP A 128 7.88 17.14 -25.33
N ASP A 129 8.32 15.96 -25.77
CA ASP A 129 9.44 15.78 -26.71
C ASP A 129 9.05 14.94 -27.94
N SER A 130 7.77 14.93 -28.33
CA SER A 130 7.28 14.08 -29.43
C SER A 130 7.87 14.40 -30.80
N ASP A 131 8.35 15.63 -30.96
CA ASP A 131 8.74 16.19 -32.24
C ASP A 131 10.26 16.07 -32.44
N ILE A 132 10.68 15.97 -33.71
CA ILE A 132 12.08 15.70 -34.08
C ILE A 132 12.78 17.03 -34.39
N ASN A 133 13.44 17.60 -33.39
CA ASN A 133 14.34 18.74 -33.59
C ASN A 133 15.74 18.25 -33.96
N VAL A 134 16.09 18.37 -35.25
CA VAL A 134 17.34 17.85 -35.84
C VAL A 134 18.60 18.27 -35.08
N GLU A 135 18.69 19.51 -34.60
CA GLU A 135 19.89 20.01 -33.90
C GLU A 135 19.96 19.56 -32.43
N VAL A 136 18.82 19.26 -31.80
CA VAL A 136 18.79 18.59 -30.49
C VAL A 136 19.20 17.13 -30.65
N GLU A 137 18.67 16.44 -31.65
CA GLU A 137 18.91 15.02 -31.87
C GLU A 137 20.36 14.73 -32.32
N LYS A 138 20.96 15.59 -33.16
CA LYS A 138 22.41 15.56 -33.46
C LYS A 138 23.26 15.64 -32.20
N LYS A 139 22.97 16.60 -31.31
CA LYS A 139 23.69 16.79 -30.04
C LYS A 139 23.51 15.60 -29.11
N ARG A 140 22.30 15.03 -29.05
CA ARG A 140 22.00 13.80 -28.33
C ARG A 140 22.85 12.62 -28.82
N CYS A 141 22.88 12.35 -30.12
CA CYS A 141 23.69 11.26 -30.69
C CYS A 141 25.19 11.45 -30.43
N ALA A 142 25.71 12.66 -30.66
CA ALA A 142 27.09 12.99 -30.35
C ALA A 142 27.43 12.77 -28.86
N SER A 143 26.52 13.09 -27.95
CA SER A 143 26.71 12.89 -26.50
C SER A 143 26.73 11.42 -26.05
N TYR A 144 26.45 10.46 -26.92
CA TYR A 144 26.63 9.01 -26.66
C TYR A 144 27.62 8.36 -27.64
N ASN A 145 28.45 9.17 -28.32
CA ASN A 145 29.38 8.74 -29.39
C ASN A 145 28.69 7.94 -30.52
N PHE A 146 27.42 8.24 -30.81
CA PHE A 146 26.66 7.64 -31.90
C PHE A 146 26.61 8.53 -33.13
N GLY A 147 26.53 7.91 -34.30
CA GLY A 147 26.29 8.63 -35.55
C GLY A 147 24.89 9.25 -35.59
N PHE A 148 24.72 10.29 -36.41
CA PHE A 148 23.41 10.77 -36.82
C PHE A 148 23.11 10.22 -38.22
N PRO A 149 21.91 9.67 -38.49
CA PRO A 149 21.60 9.09 -39.80
C PRO A 149 21.66 10.14 -40.92
N ASN A 150 22.23 9.76 -42.08
CA ASN A 150 22.33 10.64 -43.24
C ASN A 150 20.93 11.10 -43.70
N ALA A 151 20.73 12.41 -43.73
CA ALA A 151 19.42 13.03 -43.88
C ALA A 151 18.95 13.10 -45.35
N THR A 152 18.53 11.96 -45.90
CA THR A 152 17.74 11.89 -47.14
C THR A 152 16.39 11.23 -46.85
N MET A 153 15.28 11.95 -47.10
CA MET A 153 13.90 11.60 -46.74
C MET A 153 13.64 11.66 -45.21
N PRO A 154 12.36 11.80 -44.75
CA PRO A 154 12.10 12.34 -43.42
C PRO A 154 12.50 11.40 -42.27
N LEU A 155 13.22 11.96 -41.31
CA LEU A 155 13.67 11.29 -40.10
C LEU A 155 12.46 10.72 -39.32
N ARG A 156 12.55 9.44 -38.97
CA ARG A 156 11.52 8.72 -38.22
C ARG A 156 12.15 7.97 -37.05
N ARG A 157 11.67 8.26 -35.84
CA ARG A 157 12.02 7.49 -34.63
C ARG A 157 11.56 6.03 -34.81
N ARG A 158 12.48 5.07 -34.59
CA ARG A 158 12.18 3.64 -34.64
C ARG A 158 11.30 3.23 -33.45
N ARG A 159 10.62 2.08 -33.56
CA ARG A 159 9.81 1.57 -32.44
C ARG A 159 10.70 0.84 -31.44
N LEU A 160 10.46 1.11 -30.16
CA LEU A 160 11.01 0.34 -29.05
C LEU A 160 9.91 -0.59 -28.51
N PHE A 161 10.29 -1.80 -28.10
CA PHE A 161 9.46 -2.81 -27.47
C PHE A 161 10.09 -3.19 -26.12
N TYR A 162 9.42 -2.89 -25.00
CA TYR A 162 9.90 -3.26 -23.66
C TYR A 162 9.35 -4.63 -23.25
N GLY A 163 10.15 -5.37 -22.49
CA GLY A 163 9.73 -6.54 -21.73
C GLY A 163 10.34 -6.46 -20.33
N ALA A 164 9.50 -6.53 -19.30
CA ALA A 164 9.94 -6.66 -17.92
C ALA A 164 9.06 -7.64 -17.14
N LEU A 165 9.66 -8.31 -16.16
CA LEU A 165 8.87 -9.05 -15.18
C LEU A 165 8.21 -8.07 -14.21
N ILE A 166 7.07 -8.46 -13.66
CA ILE A 166 6.40 -7.71 -12.60
C ILE A 166 6.02 -8.65 -11.46
N SER A 167 6.18 -8.15 -10.25
CA SER A 167 6.09 -8.87 -8.99
C SER A 167 5.42 -7.97 -7.94
N ASP A 168 6.04 -7.83 -6.79
CA ASP A 168 5.54 -7.04 -5.67
C ASP A 168 5.91 -5.55 -5.76
N ASP A 169 6.61 -5.15 -6.83
CA ASP A 169 6.98 -3.78 -7.26
C ASP A 169 6.03 -2.67 -6.78
N SER A 170 6.54 -1.74 -5.97
CA SER A 170 5.69 -0.69 -5.38
C SER A 170 5.15 0.27 -6.43
N ALA A 171 3.98 0.84 -6.16
CA ALA A 171 3.35 1.79 -7.08
C ALA A 171 4.22 3.03 -7.36
N GLU A 172 5.19 3.33 -6.48
CA GLU A 172 6.17 4.41 -6.67
C GLU A 172 7.19 4.08 -7.75
N VAL A 173 7.76 2.87 -7.74
CA VAL A 173 8.67 2.37 -8.79
C VAL A 173 8.00 2.42 -10.15
N ILE A 174 6.76 1.93 -10.23
CA ILE A 174 6.00 1.87 -11.48
C ILE A 174 5.77 3.28 -12.04
N LYS A 175 5.46 4.30 -11.22
CA LYS A 175 5.40 5.70 -11.66
C LYS A 175 6.76 6.20 -12.15
N ALA A 176 7.83 5.89 -11.42
CA ALA A 176 9.19 6.37 -11.71
C ALA A 176 9.68 5.85 -13.07
N THR A 177 9.52 4.55 -13.34
CA THR A 177 9.92 3.96 -14.61
C THR A 177 8.94 4.27 -15.74
N SER A 178 7.62 4.30 -15.50
CA SER A 178 6.64 4.65 -16.54
C SER A 178 6.76 6.10 -17.02
N MET A 179 7.19 7.03 -16.16
CA MET A 179 7.37 8.44 -16.51
C MET A 179 8.50 8.63 -17.54
N GLU A 180 9.67 8.02 -17.33
CA GLU A 180 10.76 8.03 -18.33
C GLU A 180 10.27 7.49 -19.68
N GLN A 181 9.48 6.41 -19.63
CA GLN A 181 8.95 5.67 -20.77
C GLN A 181 7.70 6.30 -21.43
N TYR A 182 7.14 7.39 -20.87
CA TYR A 182 5.83 7.93 -21.28
C TYR A 182 5.79 8.32 -22.76
N ASN A 183 4.91 7.68 -23.54
CA ASN A 183 4.80 7.84 -24.99
C ASN A 183 6.11 7.60 -25.79
N ILE A 184 7.06 6.83 -25.24
CA ILE A 184 8.29 6.41 -25.93
C ILE A 184 8.06 5.12 -26.72
N PHE A 185 7.54 4.10 -26.03
CA PHE A 185 7.50 2.72 -26.52
C PHE A 185 6.30 2.48 -27.43
N HIS A 186 6.46 1.58 -28.40
CA HIS A 186 5.31 1.04 -29.14
C HIS A 186 4.61 -0.06 -28.33
N THR A 187 5.35 -0.79 -27.49
CA THR A 187 4.80 -1.85 -26.64
C THR A 187 5.59 -1.94 -25.34
N VAL A 188 4.87 -2.14 -24.24
CA VAL A 188 5.39 -2.49 -22.92
C VAL A 188 4.73 -3.82 -22.53
N SER A 189 5.51 -4.90 -22.53
CA SER A 189 5.08 -6.24 -22.12
C SER A 189 5.49 -6.45 -20.67
N LEU A 190 4.50 -6.63 -19.78
CA LEU A 190 4.74 -6.97 -18.39
C LEU A 190 4.24 -8.40 -18.15
N ILE A 191 5.09 -9.25 -17.56
CA ILE A 191 4.73 -10.65 -17.27
C ILE A 191 4.73 -10.86 -15.77
N GLU A 192 3.54 -11.16 -15.23
CA GLU A 192 3.33 -11.55 -13.84
C GLU A 192 3.40 -13.09 -13.70
N SER A 193 3.83 -13.60 -12.54
CA SER A 193 3.67 -15.03 -12.18
C SER A 193 3.05 -15.22 -10.79
N ASN A 194 2.39 -16.37 -10.61
CA ASN A 194 1.83 -16.84 -9.34
C ASN A 194 2.83 -17.65 -8.49
N LYS A 195 4.12 -17.64 -8.84
CA LYS A 195 5.20 -18.12 -7.97
C LYS A 195 6.37 -17.12 -7.95
N THR A 196 7.08 -17.08 -6.83
CA THR A 196 8.39 -16.41 -6.68
C THR A 196 9.50 -17.25 -7.31
N HIS A 197 10.73 -16.72 -7.41
CA HIS A 197 11.87 -17.43 -8.03
C HIS A 197 12.14 -18.79 -7.36
N ASN A 198 12.03 -18.89 -6.02
CA ASN A 198 12.16 -20.16 -5.31
C ASN A 198 10.89 -21.05 -5.35
N LEU A 199 9.98 -20.84 -6.31
CA LEU A 199 8.72 -21.56 -6.51
C LEU A 199 7.74 -21.48 -5.32
N THR A 200 7.79 -20.42 -4.51
CA THR A 200 6.81 -20.19 -3.44
C THR A 200 5.55 -19.53 -4.03
N PRO A 201 4.33 -19.98 -3.70
CA PRO A 201 3.10 -19.40 -4.26
C PRO A 201 2.94 -17.90 -3.94
N ARG A 202 2.38 -17.16 -4.89
CA ARG A 202 2.09 -15.72 -4.78
C ARG A 202 0.74 -15.40 -5.42
N ASN A 203 0.02 -14.44 -4.86
CA ASN A 203 -1.26 -13.96 -5.40
C ASN A 203 -1.05 -13.10 -6.66
N TRP A 204 -2.04 -13.10 -7.56
CA TRP A 204 -2.06 -12.19 -8.70
C TRP A 204 -2.39 -10.76 -8.26
N LYS A 205 -1.59 -9.78 -8.69
CA LYS A 205 -1.77 -8.35 -8.40
C LYS A 205 -2.58 -7.64 -9.48
N TYR A 206 -2.64 -8.21 -10.69
CA TYR A 206 -3.31 -7.63 -11.87
C TYR A 206 -4.39 -8.52 -12.52
N PHE A 207 -4.64 -9.73 -11.98
CA PHE A 207 -5.66 -10.65 -12.46
C PHE A 207 -6.72 -11.03 -11.40
N GLY A 208 -7.93 -11.38 -11.87
CA GLY A 208 -8.88 -12.21 -11.11
C GLY A 208 -9.82 -11.51 -10.11
N SER A 209 -9.52 -10.28 -9.68
CA SER A 209 -10.37 -9.51 -8.76
C SER A 209 -10.75 -8.12 -9.29
N GLU A 210 -11.75 -7.47 -8.67
CA GLU A 210 -12.14 -6.10 -9.03
C GLU A 210 -11.03 -5.08 -8.71
N ASP A 211 -10.31 -5.26 -7.60
CA ASP A 211 -9.15 -4.46 -7.24
C ASP A 211 -7.98 -4.69 -8.21
N ALA A 212 -7.67 -5.93 -8.57
CA ALA A 212 -6.67 -6.25 -9.58
C ALA A 212 -7.04 -5.64 -10.95
N SER A 213 -8.33 -5.61 -11.29
CA SER A 213 -8.85 -4.94 -12.48
C SER A 213 -8.67 -3.41 -12.43
N LYS A 214 -8.83 -2.78 -11.26
CA LYS A 214 -8.53 -1.34 -11.05
C LYS A 214 -7.04 -1.06 -11.15
N LYS A 215 -6.20 -1.90 -10.54
CA LYS A 215 -4.72 -1.84 -10.64
C LYS A 215 -4.24 -1.98 -12.09
N LEU A 216 -4.88 -2.85 -12.87
CA LEU A 216 -4.60 -3.02 -14.30
C LEU A 216 -5.08 -1.82 -15.14
N SER A 217 -6.28 -1.31 -14.90
CA SER A 217 -6.77 -0.06 -15.51
C SER A 217 -5.85 1.13 -15.21
N TRP A 218 -5.34 1.25 -13.99
CA TRP A 218 -4.36 2.26 -13.61
C TRP A 218 -3.05 2.11 -14.40
N LEU A 219 -2.46 0.90 -14.39
CA LEU A 219 -1.21 0.57 -15.07
C LEU A 219 -1.25 0.86 -16.58
N TYR A 220 -2.37 0.58 -17.25
CA TYR A 220 -2.56 0.84 -18.68
C TYR A 220 -2.52 2.33 -19.07
N GLN A 221 -2.69 3.25 -18.12
CA GLN A 221 -2.68 4.70 -18.38
C GLN A 221 -1.29 5.33 -18.16
N LEU A 222 -0.45 4.70 -17.34
CA LEU A 222 0.84 5.25 -16.89
C LEU A 222 1.90 5.44 -17.97
N PHE A 223 1.92 4.60 -19.01
CA PHE A 223 2.92 4.66 -20.09
C PHE A 223 2.50 5.55 -21.28
N GLY A 224 1.33 6.21 -21.17
CA GLY A 224 0.80 7.14 -22.16
C GLY A 224 0.07 6.49 -23.34
N SER A 225 -0.86 7.26 -23.92
CA SER A 225 -1.82 6.78 -24.93
C SER A 225 -1.22 6.33 -26.27
N LYS A 226 0.07 6.54 -26.52
CA LYS A 226 0.79 6.02 -27.71
C LYS A 226 1.39 4.62 -27.47
N THR A 227 1.44 4.14 -26.22
CA THR A 227 2.11 2.89 -25.82
C THR A 227 1.12 1.74 -25.64
N LYS A 228 1.32 0.60 -26.32
CA LYS A 228 0.53 -0.63 -26.07
C LYS A 228 1.08 -1.33 -24.81
N VAL A 229 0.42 -1.14 -23.68
CA VAL A 229 0.76 -1.86 -22.44
C VAL A 229 0.00 -3.18 -22.42
N SER A 230 0.63 -4.29 -22.06
CA SER A 230 -0.05 -5.55 -21.77
C SER A 230 0.39 -6.11 -20.43
N MET A 231 -0.57 -6.70 -19.71
CA MET A 231 -0.28 -7.62 -18.62
C MET A 231 -0.50 -9.05 -19.13
N ASP A 232 0.53 -9.87 -18.99
CA ASP A 232 0.60 -11.25 -19.42
C ASP A 232 0.92 -12.13 -18.20
N TYR A 233 0.42 -13.36 -18.16
CA TYR A 233 0.46 -14.19 -16.95
C TYR A 233 1.19 -15.51 -17.21
N TYR A 234 2.10 -15.91 -16.32
CA TYR A 234 2.87 -17.14 -16.44
C TYR A 234 2.63 -18.07 -15.26
N ILE A 235 2.16 -19.29 -15.54
CA ILE A 235 1.97 -20.36 -14.56
C ILE A 235 3.03 -21.45 -14.81
N PRO A 236 4.06 -21.58 -13.96
CA PRO A 236 5.12 -22.57 -14.13
C PRO A 236 4.70 -23.98 -13.67
N SER A 237 4.90 -24.97 -14.55
CA SER A 237 4.76 -26.42 -14.29
C SER A 237 5.95 -27.02 -13.52
N LEU A 238 6.81 -26.15 -12.96
CA LEU A 238 8.05 -26.51 -12.28
C LEU A 238 7.80 -26.83 -10.79
N GLU A 239 8.54 -27.81 -10.28
CA GLU A 239 8.43 -28.31 -8.90
C GLU A 239 9.73 -28.10 -8.09
N LYS A 240 9.58 -27.92 -6.78
CA LYS A 240 10.71 -27.82 -5.85
C LYS A 240 11.49 -29.14 -5.82
N GLY A 241 12.81 -29.08 -5.96
CA GLY A 241 13.70 -30.25 -5.92
C GLY A 241 14.17 -30.77 -7.29
N GLN A 242 13.68 -30.26 -8.42
CA GLN A 242 14.08 -30.69 -9.78
C GLN A 242 15.50 -30.25 -10.21
N GLY A 243 16.43 -30.07 -9.25
CA GLY A 243 17.83 -29.70 -9.51
C GLY A 243 18.02 -28.35 -10.22
N MET A 244 17.11 -27.40 -10.01
CA MET A 244 17.14 -26.09 -10.68
C MET A 244 17.45 -24.97 -9.70
N ASP A 245 18.35 -24.08 -10.11
CA ASP A 245 18.57 -22.77 -9.48
C ASP A 245 17.25 -21.97 -9.44
N ALA A 246 17.03 -21.19 -8.38
CA ALA A 246 15.89 -20.29 -8.26
C ALA A 246 15.80 -19.32 -9.46
N MET A 247 16.95 -18.94 -10.05
CA MET A 247 16.97 -18.05 -11.23
C MET A 247 16.41 -18.68 -12.52
N TYR A 248 16.18 -20.00 -12.61
CA TYR A 248 15.58 -20.57 -13.82
C TYR A 248 14.15 -20.08 -14.09
N LEU A 249 13.36 -19.77 -13.06
CA LEU A 249 11.99 -19.31 -13.26
C LEU A 249 11.96 -17.99 -14.04
N ASP A 250 12.86 -17.06 -13.70
CA ASP A 250 13.06 -15.79 -14.39
C ASP A 250 13.33 -16.00 -15.89
N TYR A 251 14.28 -16.89 -16.20
CA TYR A 251 14.72 -17.14 -17.58
C TYR A 251 13.57 -17.64 -18.45
N PHE A 252 12.76 -18.56 -17.90
CA PHE A 252 11.58 -19.08 -18.57
C PHE A 252 10.47 -18.04 -18.68
N GLN A 253 10.18 -17.29 -17.61
CA GLN A 253 9.12 -16.28 -17.59
C GLN A 253 9.34 -15.19 -18.63
N ARG A 254 10.59 -14.74 -18.83
CA ARG A 254 10.93 -13.73 -19.85
C ARG A 254 10.67 -14.22 -21.28
N GLU A 255 10.69 -15.52 -21.57
CA GLU A 255 10.41 -16.04 -22.93
C GLU A 255 9.05 -15.57 -23.48
N GLY A 256 8.05 -15.33 -22.61
CA GLY A 256 6.74 -14.81 -23.00
C GLY A 256 6.77 -13.46 -23.73
N HIS A 257 7.78 -12.61 -23.47
CA HIS A 257 7.87 -11.27 -24.07
C HIS A 257 7.98 -11.35 -25.59
N VAL A 258 8.69 -12.35 -26.11
CA VAL A 258 8.95 -12.48 -27.55
C VAL A 258 7.65 -12.73 -28.33
N TYR A 259 6.74 -13.50 -27.73
CA TYR A 259 5.41 -13.74 -28.29
C TYR A 259 4.53 -12.49 -28.22
N ARG A 260 4.56 -11.74 -27.11
CA ARG A 260 3.84 -10.46 -27.01
C ARG A 260 4.34 -9.44 -28.04
N TRP A 261 5.65 -9.29 -28.21
CA TRP A 261 6.23 -8.41 -29.21
C TRP A 261 5.83 -8.83 -30.64
N LYS A 262 5.85 -10.13 -30.93
CA LYS A 262 5.38 -10.71 -32.20
C LYS A 262 3.89 -10.46 -32.45
N PHE A 263 3.02 -10.60 -31.45
CA PHE A 263 1.58 -10.31 -31.58
C PHE A 263 1.31 -8.82 -31.80
N ASN A 264 2.11 -7.95 -31.18
CA ASN A 264 2.07 -6.50 -31.43
C ASN A 264 2.81 -6.11 -32.73
N GLY A 265 3.33 -7.08 -33.49
CA GLY A 265 3.89 -6.90 -34.82
C GLY A 265 5.27 -6.25 -34.82
N MET A 266 6.17 -6.65 -33.91
CA MET A 266 7.59 -6.28 -33.97
C MET A 266 8.24 -6.77 -35.28
N ARG A 267 9.15 -5.96 -35.84
CA ARG A 267 9.87 -6.20 -37.09
C ARG A 267 11.40 -6.25 -36.83
N PRO A 268 12.20 -6.79 -37.76
CA PRO A 268 13.65 -6.84 -37.62
C PRO A 268 14.37 -5.48 -37.43
N ASP A 269 13.78 -4.36 -37.85
CA ASP A 269 14.37 -3.00 -37.71
C ASP A 269 13.98 -2.26 -36.42
N ASP A 270 12.98 -2.76 -35.69
CA ASP A 270 12.62 -2.27 -34.35
C ASP A 270 13.65 -2.72 -33.29
N VAL A 271 13.59 -2.17 -32.08
CA VAL A 271 14.50 -2.54 -30.96
C VAL A 271 13.72 -3.18 -29.82
N ALA A 272 14.19 -4.33 -29.36
CA ALA A 272 13.74 -4.96 -28.12
C ALA A 272 14.58 -4.44 -26.96
N ILE A 273 13.95 -4.24 -25.80
CA ILE A 273 14.59 -3.82 -24.55
C ILE A 273 14.08 -4.72 -23.42
N ILE A 274 15.00 -5.27 -22.63
CA ILE A 274 14.71 -6.13 -21.47
C ILE A 274 15.29 -5.49 -20.20
N GLY A 275 14.49 -5.45 -19.14
CA GLY A 275 14.91 -5.10 -17.80
C GLY A 275 13.99 -5.74 -16.77
N ASP A 276 14.15 -5.35 -15.51
CA ASP A 276 13.12 -5.50 -14.49
C ASP A 276 12.29 -4.20 -14.35
N LEU A 277 11.18 -4.22 -13.61
CA LEU A 277 10.26 -3.07 -13.59
C LEU A 277 10.78 -1.89 -12.73
N ASP A 278 11.75 -2.17 -11.86
CA ASP A 278 12.60 -1.19 -11.15
C ASP A 278 13.78 -0.67 -11.98
N GLU A 279 13.98 -1.19 -13.18
CA GLU A 279 15.00 -0.75 -14.13
C GLU A 279 14.42 0.08 -15.27
N THR A 280 15.13 1.14 -15.66
CA THR A 280 14.79 1.82 -16.91
C THR A 280 15.95 2.61 -17.51
N TYR A 281 15.96 2.72 -18.84
CA TYR A 281 16.78 3.72 -19.51
C TYR A 281 16.20 5.11 -19.28
N SER A 282 17.07 6.11 -19.11
CA SER A 282 16.67 7.52 -19.09
C SER A 282 15.98 7.90 -20.40
N ARG A 283 15.01 8.81 -20.36
CA ARG A 283 14.28 9.30 -21.53
C ARG A 283 15.19 9.84 -22.63
N ASP A 284 16.27 10.54 -22.26
CA ASP A 284 17.24 11.08 -23.19
C ASP A 284 17.97 9.97 -23.97
N PHE A 285 18.36 8.88 -23.29
CA PHE A 285 18.97 7.74 -23.94
C PHE A 285 17.95 6.90 -24.74
N LEU A 286 16.71 6.73 -24.24
CA LEU A 286 15.63 6.12 -25.01
C LEU A 286 15.38 6.84 -26.34
N ARG A 287 15.42 8.19 -26.36
CA ARG A 287 15.36 8.96 -27.60
C ARG A 287 16.60 8.75 -28.49
N ALA A 288 17.79 8.60 -27.91
CA ALA A 288 19.00 8.27 -28.67
C ALA A 288 18.87 6.92 -29.37
N LEU A 289 18.43 5.86 -28.66
CA LEU A 289 18.14 4.55 -29.23
C LEU A 289 17.07 4.60 -30.34
N GLN A 290 16.17 5.58 -30.30
CA GLN A 290 15.13 5.76 -31.33
C GLN A 290 15.60 6.40 -32.64
N ILE A 291 16.66 7.22 -32.64
CA ILE A 291 17.00 8.07 -33.80
C ILE A 291 18.47 7.99 -34.25
N CYS A 292 19.39 7.63 -33.37
CA CYS A 292 20.82 7.62 -33.69
C CYS A 292 21.23 6.38 -34.50
N ASP A 293 22.32 6.50 -35.25
CA ASP A 293 23.03 5.37 -35.83
C ASP A 293 23.87 4.67 -34.74
N VAL A 294 23.15 3.88 -33.94
CA VAL A 294 23.70 2.97 -32.92
C VAL A 294 24.31 1.75 -33.65
N PRO A 295 25.62 1.47 -33.52
CA PRO A 295 26.29 0.41 -34.30
C PRO A 295 25.65 -0.97 -34.17
N GLN A 296 25.20 -1.32 -32.96
CA GLN A 296 24.51 -2.56 -32.60
C GLN A 296 23.15 -2.72 -33.30
N PHE A 297 22.55 -1.63 -33.79
CA PHE A 297 21.23 -1.62 -34.41
C PHE A 297 21.23 -1.40 -35.92
N ARG A 298 22.41 -1.52 -36.57
CA ARG A 298 22.57 -1.48 -38.03
C ARG A 298 22.08 -2.81 -38.67
N PRO A 299 21.56 -2.81 -39.91
CA PRO A 299 20.97 -4.03 -40.52
C PRO A 299 21.94 -5.22 -40.69
N ALA A 300 23.26 -4.95 -40.74
CA ALA A 300 24.31 -5.93 -40.98
C ALA A 300 24.79 -6.68 -39.71
N GLN A 301 24.01 -6.71 -38.63
CA GLN A 301 24.34 -7.51 -37.44
C GLN A 301 24.48 -9.01 -37.75
N ASP A 302 25.51 -9.62 -37.17
CA ASP A 302 25.78 -11.06 -37.13
C ASP A 302 25.07 -11.77 -35.95
N CYS A 303 24.62 -10.98 -34.97
CA CYS A 303 24.02 -11.37 -33.70
C CYS A 303 24.97 -12.07 -32.71
N LYS A 304 26.30 -11.86 -32.81
CA LYS A 304 27.28 -12.42 -31.87
C LYS A 304 27.23 -11.79 -30.49
N ALA A 305 27.11 -10.47 -30.46
CA ALA A 305 27.09 -9.66 -29.25
C ALA A 305 26.25 -8.37 -29.48
N PRO A 306 24.96 -8.49 -29.86
CA PRO A 306 24.17 -7.39 -30.43
C PRO A 306 23.64 -6.39 -29.39
N LYS A 307 24.12 -6.44 -28.14
CA LYS A 307 23.55 -5.73 -27.00
C LYS A 307 24.11 -4.32 -26.82
N VAL A 308 23.23 -3.37 -26.58
CA VAL A 308 23.52 -2.11 -25.91
C VAL A 308 23.11 -2.28 -24.45
N ILE A 309 24.00 -1.92 -23.53
CA ILE A 309 23.87 -2.19 -22.09
C ILE A 309 23.79 -0.84 -21.36
N ALA A 310 22.80 -0.67 -20.47
CA ALA A 310 22.70 0.52 -19.64
C ALA A 310 23.84 0.61 -18.62
N SER A 311 24.28 1.84 -18.32
CA SER A 311 25.05 2.15 -17.12
C SER A 311 24.13 2.90 -16.17
N THR A 312 23.63 2.27 -15.10
CA THR A 312 22.58 2.87 -14.27
C THR A 312 23.07 3.52 -12.99
N VAL A 313 22.34 4.54 -12.50
CA VAL A 313 22.38 4.89 -11.06
C VAL A 313 21.63 3.80 -10.30
N VAL A 314 22.26 3.24 -9.26
CA VAL A 314 21.54 2.46 -8.26
C VAL A 314 21.10 3.40 -7.14
N PHE A 315 19.79 3.50 -6.94
CA PHE A 315 19.16 4.11 -5.77
C PHE A 315 18.78 2.96 -4.82
N GLU A 316 19.09 3.05 -3.52
CA GLU A 316 18.72 2.00 -2.54
C GLU A 316 17.60 2.48 -1.63
N SER A 317 16.43 1.86 -1.77
CA SER A 317 15.18 2.10 -1.03
C SER A 317 14.64 3.54 -1.06
N SER A 318 15.43 4.54 -1.43
CA SER A 318 15.12 5.95 -1.43
C SER A 318 15.92 6.68 -2.53
N PRO A 319 15.33 7.68 -3.20
CA PRO A 319 16.02 8.49 -4.21
C PRO A 319 17.16 9.37 -3.65
N GLU A 320 17.22 9.60 -2.34
CA GLU A 320 18.31 10.37 -1.70
C GLU A 320 19.56 9.53 -1.41
N CYS A 321 19.44 8.19 -1.38
CA CYS A 321 20.53 7.27 -1.08
C CYS A 321 21.22 6.84 -2.38
N THR A 322 22.36 7.47 -2.71
CA THR A 322 23.13 7.22 -3.94
C THR A 322 24.65 7.27 -3.75
N TRP A 323 25.32 6.23 -4.25
CA TRP A 323 26.77 6.06 -4.10
C TRP A 323 27.53 6.54 -5.33
N LYS A 324 28.47 7.46 -5.14
CA LYS A 324 29.37 7.95 -6.20
C LYS A 324 30.17 6.77 -6.78
N GLY A 325 29.86 6.41 -8.03
CA GLY A 325 30.55 5.34 -8.77
C GLY A 325 29.89 3.96 -8.69
N ARG A 326 28.85 3.75 -7.87
CA ARG A 326 28.07 2.50 -7.90
C ARG A 326 27.19 2.51 -9.15
N ARG A 327 27.38 1.48 -10.00
CA ARG A 327 26.72 1.30 -11.30
C ARG A 327 26.31 -0.15 -11.45
N TRP A 328 25.09 -0.40 -11.90
CA TRP A 328 24.64 -1.70 -12.42
C TRP A 328 24.37 -1.59 -13.92
N PHE A 329 24.13 -2.74 -14.56
CA PHE A 329 24.35 -2.93 -16.00
C PHE A 329 23.12 -3.44 -16.78
N HIS A 330 21.93 -2.96 -16.40
CA HIS A 330 20.65 -3.28 -17.06
C HIS A 330 19.71 -2.05 -16.97
N PRO A 331 18.77 -1.83 -17.90
CA PRO A 331 18.28 -2.75 -18.94
C PRO A 331 19.24 -2.92 -20.13
N ASP A 332 19.00 -3.98 -20.92
CA ASP A 332 19.68 -4.31 -22.17
C ASP A 332 18.79 -4.01 -23.38
N ALA A 333 19.39 -3.68 -24.53
CA ALA A 333 18.67 -3.44 -25.78
C ALA A 333 19.34 -4.13 -26.98
N VAL A 334 18.53 -4.72 -27.88
CA VAL A 334 18.99 -5.40 -29.11
C VAL A 334 18.13 -5.07 -30.32
N LEU A 335 18.70 -5.19 -31.51
CA LEU A 335 17.96 -5.13 -32.78
C LEU A 335 17.00 -6.32 -32.93
N GLY A 336 15.76 -6.08 -33.37
CA GLY A 336 14.74 -7.10 -33.58
C GLY A 336 15.18 -8.26 -34.48
N LYS A 337 16.06 -8.01 -35.46
CA LYS A 337 16.70 -9.02 -36.32
C LYS A 337 17.43 -10.11 -35.52
N CYS A 338 17.94 -9.78 -34.33
CA CYS A 338 18.68 -10.70 -33.47
C CYS A 338 17.82 -11.34 -32.37
N VAL A 339 16.53 -11.03 -32.29
CA VAL A 339 15.61 -11.60 -31.32
C VAL A 339 14.98 -12.87 -31.90
N ASP A 340 14.83 -13.93 -31.08
CA ASP A 340 14.11 -15.14 -31.50
C ASP A 340 12.67 -14.80 -31.94
N GLN A 341 12.02 -15.67 -32.71
CA GLN A 341 10.68 -15.46 -33.29
C GLN A 341 10.52 -14.25 -34.25
N ILE A 342 11.43 -13.26 -34.24
CA ILE A 342 11.38 -12.01 -35.02
C ILE A 342 12.48 -12.00 -36.10
N GLY A 343 13.68 -12.49 -35.78
CA GLY A 343 14.78 -12.69 -36.72
C GLY A 343 14.57 -13.87 -37.68
N ASP A 344 15.37 -13.93 -38.74
CA ASP A 344 15.36 -15.03 -39.70
C ASP A 344 16.27 -16.18 -39.23
N THR A 345 15.66 -17.28 -38.81
CA THR A 345 16.38 -18.49 -38.37
C THR A 345 17.12 -19.23 -39.48
N LYS A 346 16.90 -18.88 -40.76
CA LYS A 346 17.72 -19.36 -41.89
C LYS A 346 19.06 -18.63 -41.99
N LEU A 347 19.09 -17.37 -41.57
CA LEU A 347 20.32 -16.57 -41.49
C LEU A 347 21.01 -16.75 -40.13
N HIS A 348 20.25 -17.05 -39.09
CA HIS A 348 20.72 -17.21 -37.71
C HIS A 348 20.22 -18.55 -37.12
N PRO A 349 20.85 -19.69 -37.47
CA PRO A 349 20.39 -21.02 -37.07
C PRO A 349 20.22 -21.17 -35.55
N PRO A 350 19.19 -21.89 -35.05
CA PRO A 350 18.97 -22.10 -33.63
C PRO A 350 20.18 -22.74 -32.92
N THR A 351 20.37 -22.39 -31.66
CA THR A 351 21.43 -22.96 -30.80
C THR A 351 20.87 -23.98 -29.81
N LYS A 352 21.74 -24.86 -29.30
CA LYS A 352 21.36 -25.91 -28.34
C LYS A 352 21.30 -25.35 -26.92
N ARG A 353 20.19 -25.61 -26.22
CA ARG A 353 19.97 -25.17 -24.83
C ARG A 353 19.85 -26.35 -23.86
N ASN A 354 19.93 -26.06 -22.57
CA ASN A 354 20.07 -27.08 -21.53
C ASN A 354 18.73 -27.68 -21.03
N LYS A 355 17.58 -27.22 -21.55
CA LYS A 355 16.25 -27.72 -21.17
C LYS A 355 15.37 -27.85 -22.43
N TRP A 356 14.77 -29.04 -22.62
CA TRP A 356 13.84 -29.37 -23.72
C TRP A 356 14.30 -28.88 -25.11
N GLU A 357 15.58 -29.08 -25.41
CA GLU A 357 16.29 -28.71 -26.66
C GLU A 357 16.40 -27.20 -26.94
N SER A 358 15.30 -26.45 -26.85
CA SER A 358 15.17 -25.05 -27.27
C SER A 358 15.06 -24.02 -26.15
N HIS A 359 14.94 -24.42 -24.88
CA HIS A 359 14.60 -23.54 -23.74
C HIS A 359 15.71 -23.45 -22.68
N GLY A 360 15.65 -22.42 -21.82
CA GLY A 360 16.60 -22.23 -20.72
C GLY A 360 17.93 -21.60 -21.17
N MET A 361 19.06 -22.04 -20.58
CA MET A 361 20.37 -21.47 -20.89
C MET A 361 21.04 -22.16 -22.08
N ARG A 362 21.86 -21.42 -22.85
CA ARG A 362 22.72 -21.99 -23.89
C ARG A 362 23.68 -23.03 -23.29
N LEU A 363 24.02 -24.05 -24.05
CA LEU A 363 25.06 -25.01 -23.66
C LEU A 363 26.48 -24.42 -23.85
N ASN A 364 27.45 -24.92 -23.09
CA ASN A 364 28.85 -24.52 -23.24
C ASN A 364 29.38 -24.89 -24.65
N GLY A 365 30.03 -23.94 -25.32
CA GLY A 365 30.40 -24.01 -26.73
C GLY A 365 29.28 -23.62 -27.71
N TYR A 366 28.06 -23.39 -27.23
CA TYR A 366 26.89 -23.04 -28.04
C TYR A 366 26.37 -21.61 -27.78
N GLY A 367 27.26 -20.73 -27.31
CA GLY A 367 27.03 -19.30 -27.07
C GLY A 367 26.93 -18.90 -25.59
N ASN A 368 26.96 -19.87 -24.67
CA ASN A 368 27.00 -19.63 -23.23
C ASN A 368 28.26 -18.82 -22.84
N TYR A 369 28.07 -17.70 -22.15
CA TYR A 369 29.10 -16.68 -21.86
C TYR A 369 29.94 -16.31 -23.11
N GLY A 370 29.30 -16.29 -24.29
CA GLY A 370 29.94 -15.93 -25.57
C GLY A 370 30.82 -17.02 -26.20
N ASN A 371 30.91 -18.21 -25.62
CA ASN A 371 31.68 -19.33 -26.20
C ASN A 371 30.87 -20.05 -27.30
N TYR A 372 31.18 -19.75 -28.57
CA TYR A 372 30.52 -20.35 -29.76
C TYR A 372 31.29 -21.50 -30.44
N SER A 373 32.37 -22.00 -29.82
CA SER A 373 33.30 -22.98 -30.44
C SER A 373 32.67 -24.27 -30.98
N ARG A 374 31.58 -24.76 -30.38
CA ARG A 374 30.82 -25.92 -30.86
C ARG A 374 29.69 -25.53 -31.82
N TYR A 375 29.09 -24.34 -31.67
CA TYR A 375 28.08 -23.85 -32.61
C TYR A 375 28.68 -23.64 -34.02
N GLU A 376 29.88 -23.09 -34.10
CA GLU A 376 30.60 -22.91 -35.37
C GLU A 376 30.93 -24.26 -36.03
N ALA A 377 31.34 -25.27 -35.25
CA ALA A 377 31.70 -26.60 -35.74
C ALA A 377 30.50 -27.52 -36.07
N ASP A 378 29.45 -27.49 -35.24
CA ASP A 378 28.34 -28.46 -35.28
C ASP A 378 27.08 -27.93 -35.98
N VAL A 379 26.94 -26.61 -36.13
CA VAL A 379 25.74 -25.97 -36.69
C VAL A 379 26.06 -25.18 -37.95
N LEU A 380 27.04 -24.27 -37.92
CA LEU A 380 27.37 -23.45 -39.09
C LEU A 380 28.10 -24.24 -40.18
N LYS A 381 29.14 -25.00 -39.82
CA LYS A 381 29.95 -25.76 -40.78
C LYS A 381 29.14 -26.79 -41.60
N PRO A 382 28.22 -27.59 -41.04
CA PRO A 382 27.35 -28.48 -41.83
C PRO A 382 26.40 -27.73 -42.79
N LEU A 383 26.07 -26.47 -42.51
CA LEU A 383 25.24 -25.60 -43.35
C LEU A 383 26.04 -24.76 -44.34
N ASN A 384 27.38 -24.90 -44.37
CA ASN A 384 28.30 -24.05 -45.14
C ASN A 384 28.16 -22.54 -44.82
N MET A 385 27.89 -22.21 -43.55
CA MET A 385 27.74 -20.85 -43.04
C MET A 385 28.99 -20.42 -42.24
N THR A 386 29.29 -19.12 -42.19
CA THR A 386 30.44 -18.58 -41.43
C THR A 386 30.16 -17.15 -40.95
N GLY A 387 30.35 -16.88 -39.66
CA GLY A 387 30.15 -15.53 -39.09
C GLY A 387 28.68 -15.11 -38.93
N GLN A 388 27.78 -16.07 -38.70
CA GLN A 388 26.41 -15.82 -38.25
C GLN A 388 26.23 -16.48 -36.88
N TYR A 389 25.48 -15.86 -35.98
CA TYR A 389 25.29 -16.31 -34.61
C TYR A 389 23.80 -16.42 -34.28
N PRO A 390 23.40 -17.27 -33.30
CA PRO A 390 22.00 -17.62 -33.07
C PRO A 390 21.18 -16.44 -32.54
N LEU A 391 19.87 -16.49 -32.81
CA LEU A 391 18.91 -15.53 -32.27
C LEU A 391 18.82 -15.62 -30.73
N TRP A 392 18.50 -14.49 -30.11
CA TRP A 392 18.52 -14.28 -28.66
C TRP A 392 17.11 -14.35 -28.07
N LEU A 393 16.94 -15.17 -27.04
CA LEU A 393 15.76 -15.15 -26.17
C LEU A 393 15.78 -13.90 -25.25
N PRO A 394 14.61 -13.42 -24.79
CA PRO A 394 14.51 -12.35 -23.79
C PRO A 394 15.39 -12.53 -22.54
N SER A 395 15.56 -13.75 -22.05
CA SER A 395 16.44 -14.09 -20.94
C SER A 395 17.93 -13.95 -21.30
N GLU A 396 18.33 -14.47 -22.46
CA GLU A 396 19.69 -14.32 -23.01
C GLU A 396 20.05 -12.85 -23.22
N ILE A 397 19.10 -12.00 -23.63
CA ILE A 397 19.31 -10.55 -23.76
C ILE A 397 19.75 -9.94 -22.42
N ARG A 398 19.29 -10.44 -21.27
CA ARG A 398 19.78 -10.02 -19.95
C ARG A 398 21.12 -10.68 -19.61
N ILE A 399 21.17 -12.01 -19.59
CA ILE A 399 22.24 -12.76 -18.90
C ILE A 399 23.48 -13.12 -19.75
N GLU A 400 23.36 -13.27 -21.07
CA GLU A 400 24.47 -13.77 -21.89
C GLU A 400 25.53 -12.69 -22.15
N ALA A 401 26.79 -13.12 -22.23
CA ALA A 401 27.93 -12.20 -22.31
C ALA A 401 28.04 -11.49 -23.66
N GLY A 402 28.63 -10.29 -23.62
CA GLY A 402 28.88 -9.45 -24.79
C GLY A 402 27.86 -8.33 -24.97
N GLY A 403 28.22 -7.37 -25.81
CA GLY A 403 27.54 -6.09 -25.98
C GLY A 403 28.47 -4.92 -25.68
N VAL A 404 27.91 -3.71 -25.62
CA VAL A 404 28.63 -2.49 -25.26
C VAL A 404 27.87 -1.73 -24.19
N LEU A 405 28.54 -1.49 -23.06
CA LEU A 405 28.09 -0.56 -22.03
C LEU A 405 28.17 0.87 -22.57
N VAL A 406 27.06 1.61 -22.55
CA VAL A 406 27.02 2.99 -23.04
C VAL A 406 26.80 3.96 -21.89
N GLN A 407 27.66 4.98 -21.85
CA GLN A 407 27.62 6.13 -20.95
C GLN A 407 27.61 7.40 -21.81
N LYS A 408 27.30 8.54 -21.19
CA LYS A 408 27.39 9.84 -21.86
C LYS A 408 28.85 10.28 -22.00
N GLU A 409 29.19 10.89 -23.12
CA GLU A 409 30.45 11.58 -23.35
C GLU A 409 30.42 12.97 -22.71
N ASP A 410 30.40 12.98 -21.37
CA ASP A 410 30.63 14.14 -20.53
C ASP A 410 31.66 13.82 -19.42
N GLU A 411 32.10 14.85 -18.69
CA GLU A 411 33.09 14.74 -17.60
C GLU A 411 32.66 13.75 -16.50
N TRP A 412 31.35 13.55 -16.31
CA TRP A 412 30.80 12.69 -15.27
C TRP A 412 30.55 11.25 -15.73
N LYS A 413 30.81 10.96 -17.02
CA LYS A 413 30.36 9.75 -17.73
C LYS A 413 28.92 9.40 -17.36
N SER A 414 28.02 10.35 -17.62
CA SER A 414 26.65 10.29 -17.09
C SER A 414 25.96 8.96 -17.41
N PRO A 415 25.22 8.40 -16.43
CA PRO A 415 24.51 7.15 -16.56
C PRO A 415 23.41 7.26 -17.62
N THR A 416 23.19 6.16 -18.34
CA THR A 416 22.15 6.04 -19.38
C THR A 416 20.80 5.57 -18.84
N GLY A 417 20.72 5.17 -17.57
CA GLY A 417 19.49 4.75 -16.91
C GLY A 417 19.55 4.71 -15.38
N TYR A 418 18.55 4.07 -14.79
CA TYR A 418 18.28 4.00 -13.36
C TYR A 418 17.86 2.58 -12.95
N HIS A 419 18.21 2.18 -11.74
CA HIS A 419 17.74 0.97 -11.07
C HIS A 419 17.28 1.38 -9.65
N PHE A 420 16.02 1.11 -9.31
CA PHE A 420 15.37 1.52 -8.06
C PHE A 420 15.33 0.37 -7.04
N HIS A 421 16.50 -0.05 -6.57
CA HIS A 421 16.68 -1.26 -5.78
C HIS A 421 16.01 -1.15 -4.40
N ASN A 422 15.32 -2.19 -3.96
CA ASN A 422 14.68 -2.29 -2.64
C ASN A 422 13.61 -1.21 -2.32
N PHE A 423 12.92 -0.64 -3.32
CA PHE A 423 11.85 0.37 -3.12
C PHE A 423 10.51 -0.21 -2.58
N PHE A 424 10.59 -1.02 -1.53
CA PHE A 424 9.46 -1.64 -0.82
C PHE A 424 8.78 -0.68 0.16
N MET A 425 7.56 -0.99 0.57
CA MET A 425 6.69 -0.18 1.43
C MET A 425 6.70 -0.62 2.90
N SER A 426 7.15 -1.83 3.22
CA SER A 426 7.30 -2.31 4.60
C SER A 426 8.58 -3.13 4.82
N GLY A 427 8.90 -3.42 6.09
CA GLY A 427 10.00 -4.31 6.45
C GLY A 427 9.72 -5.76 6.06
N GLU A 428 8.47 -6.23 6.19
CA GLU A 428 8.05 -7.57 5.81
C GLU A 428 8.16 -7.80 4.30
N GLU A 429 7.86 -6.80 3.46
CA GLU A 429 8.05 -6.89 2.00
C GLU A 429 9.53 -7.11 1.64
N VAL A 430 10.45 -6.35 2.26
CA VAL A 430 11.90 -6.57 2.07
C VAL A 430 12.27 -8.00 2.51
N ARG A 431 11.79 -8.44 3.67
CA ARG A 431 12.10 -9.77 4.22
C ARG A 431 11.53 -10.89 3.36
N TYR A 432 10.35 -10.72 2.79
CA TYR A 432 9.75 -11.65 1.85
C TYR A 432 10.53 -11.72 0.53
N LYS A 433 11.02 -10.57 0.01
CA LYS A 433 11.96 -10.53 -1.14
C LYS A 433 13.19 -11.39 -0.87
N TYR A 434 13.91 -11.12 0.23
CA TYR A 434 15.13 -11.87 0.58
C TYR A 434 14.86 -13.32 1.03
N LEU A 435 13.63 -13.70 1.41
CA LEU A 435 13.24 -15.09 1.68
C LEU A 435 12.90 -15.90 0.40
N THR A 436 12.44 -15.25 -0.67
CA THR A 436 11.76 -15.95 -1.78
C THR A 436 12.22 -15.63 -3.20
N TYR A 437 12.99 -14.56 -3.40
CA TYR A 437 13.51 -14.12 -4.70
C TYR A 437 15.04 -14.16 -4.75
N GLY A 438 15.59 -14.41 -5.95
CA GLY A 438 17.04 -14.45 -6.17
C GLY A 438 17.73 -15.56 -5.37
N HIS A 439 18.84 -15.25 -4.71
CA HIS A 439 19.53 -16.12 -3.75
C HIS A 439 18.86 -15.95 -2.37
N PRO A 440 18.00 -16.89 -1.92
CA PRO A 440 17.12 -16.63 -0.80
C PRO A 440 17.76 -17.04 0.54
N ASP A 441 17.65 -16.18 1.54
CA ASP A 441 18.05 -16.47 2.91
C ASP A 441 16.86 -17.02 3.71
N GLY A 442 16.95 -18.29 4.13
CA GLY A 442 15.94 -18.93 4.98
C GLY A 442 15.75 -18.26 6.35
N LYS A 443 16.71 -17.42 6.77
CA LYS A 443 16.69 -16.63 8.02
C LYS A 443 16.36 -15.15 7.78
N ALA A 444 15.78 -14.80 6.64
CA ALA A 444 15.43 -13.42 6.29
C ALA A 444 14.39 -12.75 7.23
N PHE A 445 13.74 -13.48 8.14
CA PHE A 445 12.89 -12.91 9.19
C PHE A 445 13.57 -12.86 10.59
N GLU A 446 14.77 -13.44 10.73
CA GLU A 446 15.50 -13.48 12.01
C GLU A 446 16.56 -12.35 12.13
N LYS A 447 17.18 -11.96 11.02
CA LYS A 447 18.29 -10.97 10.97
C LYS A 447 17.78 -9.52 10.93
N PRO A 448 18.50 -8.51 11.46
CA PRO A 448 18.25 -7.10 11.12
C PRO A 448 18.32 -6.83 9.60
N LEU A 449 17.63 -5.79 9.10
CA LEU A 449 17.63 -5.41 7.67
C LEU A 449 19.05 -5.13 7.15
N ARG A 450 19.90 -4.50 7.98
CA ARG A 450 21.32 -4.28 7.69
C ARG A 450 22.11 -5.57 7.43
N ASP A 451 21.71 -6.68 8.03
CA ASP A 451 22.43 -7.96 7.99
C ASP A 451 21.85 -8.95 6.97
N LEU A 452 20.67 -8.65 6.38
CA LEU A 452 20.04 -9.47 5.33
C LEU A 452 20.94 -9.69 4.11
N HIS A 453 21.77 -8.70 3.77
CA HIS A 453 22.72 -8.79 2.66
C HIS A 453 24.18 -8.63 3.13
N GLY A 454 24.47 -8.88 4.42
CA GLY A 454 25.80 -8.68 5.00
C GLY A 454 26.34 -7.26 4.76
N SER A 455 27.59 -7.14 4.31
CA SER A 455 28.19 -5.84 3.93
C SER A 455 27.71 -5.29 2.58
N GLY A 456 26.48 -5.60 2.19
CA GLY A 456 25.90 -5.33 0.87
C GLY A 456 24.83 -4.25 0.86
N ASP A 457 23.92 -4.36 -0.10
CA ASP A 457 23.04 -3.28 -0.56
C ASP A 457 22.12 -2.69 0.53
N LEU A 458 21.60 -3.51 1.44
CA LEU A 458 20.72 -3.05 2.51
C LEU A 458 21.47 -2.37 3.67
N LEU A 459 22.71 -2.76 3.98
CA LEU A 459 23.54 -2.04 4.96
C LEU A 459 23.78 -0.60 4.49
N LEU A 460 24.05 -0.44 3.19
CA LEU A 460 24.19 0.86 2.55
C LEU A 460 22.89 1.67 2.66
N ALA A 461 21.74 1.09 2.29
CA ALA A 461 20.43 1.70 2.43
C ALA A 461 20.11 2.17 3.87
N VAL A 462 20.40 1.32 4.86
CA VAL A 462 20.21 1.61 6.29
C VAL A 462 21.10 2.77 6.76
N THR A 463 22.38 2.75 6.39
CA THR A 463 23.37 3.77 6.78
C THR A 463 22.97 5.17 6.29
N CYS A 464 22.47 5.26 5.05
CA CYS A 464 21.91 6.49 4.49
C CYS A 464 20.75 7.05 5.33
N ALA A 465 19.80 6.19 5.72
CA ALA A 465 18.61 6.59 6.49
C ALA A 465 18.92 7.08 7.91
N GLU A 466 19.96 6.53 8.53
CA GLU A 466 20.41 6.87 9.90
C GLU A 466 21.23 8.18 9.97
N GLY A 467 21.73 8.71 8.84
CA GLY A 467 22.62 9.88 8.84
C GLY A 467 24.06 9.59 9.32
N ASN A 468 24.44 8.31 9.45
CA ASN A 468 25.76 7.87 9.89
C ASN A 468 26.78 7.96 8.73
N HIS A 469 27.15 9.18 8.35
CA HIS A 469 27.97 9.45 7.15
C HIS A 469 29.47 9.14 7.34
N THR A 470 30.14 8.74 6.25
CA THR A 470 31.61 8.73 6.13
C THR A 470 32.01 9.37 4.81
N GLU A 471 33.19 10.01 4.70
CA GLU A 471 33.59 10.77 3.50
C GLU A 471 33.70 9.95 2.20
N LYS A 472 33.74 8.61 2.30
CA LYS A 472 33.70 7.70 1.13
C LYS A 472 32.28 7.26 0.76
N ALA A 473 31.31 7.46 1.65
CA ALA A 473 29.91 7.11 1.47
C ALA A 473 29.10 8.35 1.03
N GLU A 474 28.69 8.30 -0.23
CA GLU A 474 27.51 8.98 -0.77
C GLU A 474 27.55 10.47 -1.09
N ARG A 475 26.44 10.83 -1.73
CA ARG A 475 26.15 12.05 -2.46
C ARG A 475 24.62 12.08 -2.58
N SER A 476 23.95 13.09 -2.02
CA SER A 476 22.48 13.18 -2.07
C SER A 476 21.96 13.32 -3.50
N PHE A 477 20.65 13.17 -3.72
CA PHE A 477 20.04 13.28 -5.05
C PHE A 477 20.48 14.55 -5.78
N GLU A 478 20.59 15.68 -5.08
CA GLU A 478 20.92 16.95 -5.69
C GLU A 478 22.32 17.02 -6.31
N SER A 479 23.24 16.17 -5.82
CA SER A 479 24.63 16.10 -6.29
C SER A 479 24.82 15.28 -7.58
N LEU A 480 23.76 14.66 -8.11
CA LEU A 480 23.75 14.06 -9.44
C LEU A 480 23.69 15.16 -10.52
N PRO A 481 24.35 15.01 -11.68
CA PRO A 481 24.18 15.91 -12.82
C PRO A 481 22.70 16.03 -13.24
N GLY A 482 22.32 17.20 -13.77
CA GLY A 482 20.92 17.46 -14.14
C GLY A 482 20.34 16.49 -15.19
N THR A 483 21.19 15.91 -16.05
CA THR A 483 20.81 14.87 -17.03
C THR A 483 20.92 13.44 -16.48
N SER A 484 21.06 13.28 -15.17
CA SER A 484 21.22 11.99 -14.47
C SER A 484 20.24 11.84 -13.30
N LYS A 485 19.23 12.71 -13.23
CA LYS A 485 18.15 12.71 -12.25
C LYS A 485 16.87 12.15 -12.90
N PRO A 486 16.26 11.08 -12.37
CA PRO A 486 14.97 10.58 -12.85
C PRO A 486 13.90 11.69 -12.85
N ILE A 487 13.16 11.82 -13.95
CA ILE A 487 12.17 12.88 -14.16
C ILE A 487 11.13 12.89 -13.03
N TYR A 488 10.75 11.72 -12.52
CA TYR A 488 9.78 11.57 -11.43
C TYR A 488 10.25 12.24 -10.12
N TYR A 489 11.49 11.96 -9.70
CA TYR A 489 12.08 12.51 -8.47
C TYR A 489 12.63 13.94 -8.62
N LEU A 490 12.42 14.59 -9.79
CA LEU A 490 12.47 16.05 -9.88
C LEU A 490 11.32 16.72 -9.11
N ASN A 491 10.28 15.98 -8.72
CA ASN A 491 9.37 16.43 -7.67
C ASN A 491 9.98 16.14 -6.29
N GLU A 492 10.43 17.19 -5.61
CA GLU A 492 11.01 17.11 -4.27
C GLU A 492 10.04 16.55 -3.22
N GLU A 493 8.72 16.79 -3.35
CA GLU A 493 7.72 16.28 -2.41
C GLU A 493 7.67 14.74 -2.44
N ALA A 494 7.56 14.14 -3.63
CA ALA A 494 7.62 12.70 -3.82
C ALA A 494 8.97 12.12 -3.33
N ARG A 495 10.07 12.85 -3.61
CA ARG A 495 11.42 12.47 -3.20
C ARG A 495 11.58 12.39 -1.68
N ARG A 496 11.14 13.44 -0.97
CA ARG A 496 11.12 13.51 0.50
C ARG A 496 10.19 12.45 1.09
N ALA A 497 8.96 12.32 0.59
CA ALA A 497 7.98 11.33 1.06
C ALA A 497 8.54 9.90 0.99
N ARG A 498 9.19 9.53 -0.13
CA ARG A 498 9.82 8.21 -0.28
C ARG A 498 11.02 8.01 0.65
N HIS A 499 11.79 9.05 0.98
CA HIS A 499 12.85 8.96 1.98
C HIS A 499 12.29 8.76 3.39
N SER A 500 11.27 9.53 3.80
CA SER A 500 10.63 9.38 5.12
C SER A 500 10.06 7.98 5.36
N ILE A 501 9.46 7.35 4.33
CA ILE A 501 8.99 5.96 4.39
C ILE A 501 10.15 4.99 4.68
N TRP A 502 11.30 5.17 4.02
CA TRP A 502 12.46 4.32 4.26
C TRP A 502 13.07 4.53 5.66
N GLN A 503 13.14 5.77 6.14
CA GLN A 503 13.60 6.06 7.51
C GLN A 503 12.71 5.42 8.58
N ASP A 504 11.38 5.40 8.38
CA ASP A 504 10.46 4.72 9.30
C ASP A 504 10.64 3.19 9.31
N ILE A 505 10.86 2.57 8.14
CA ILE A 505 11.17 1.13 8.03
C ILE A 505 12.47 0.79 8.79
N VAL A 506 13.53 1.57 8.59
CA VAL A 506 14.83 1.36 9.26
C VAL A 506 14.72 1.54 10.78
N ARG A 507 14.01 2.58 11.24
CA ARG A 507 13.76 2.83 12.68
C ARG A 507 13.03 1.66 13.34
N LYS A 508 11.91 1.20 12.75
CA LYS A 508 11.13 0.06 13.25
C LYS A 508 11.95 -1.22 13.32
N ASP A 509 12.87 -1.41 12.38
CA ASP A 509 13.75 -2.58 12.38
C ASP A 509 14.79 -2.54 13.51
N ALA A 510 15.44 -1.40 13.72
CA ALA A 510 16.41 -1.22 14.82
C ALA A 510 15.75 -1.42 16.20
N GLU A 511 14.51 -0.96 16.37
CA GLU A 511 13.70 -1.18 17.58
C GLU A 511 13.45 -2.68 17.82
N ASN A 512 13.17 -3.46 16.77
CA ASN A 512 12.96 -4.90 16.88
C ASN A 512 14.26 -5.71 17.04
N ALA A 513 15.35 -5.32 16.37
CA ALA A 513 16.68 -5.88 16.58
C ALA A 513 17.14 -5.72 18.03
N THR A 514 16.94 -4.53 18.60
CA THR A 514 17.28 -4.24 20.01
C THR A 514 16.47 -5.09 20.99
N LYS A 515 15.15 -5.25 20.78
CA LYS A 515 14.30 -6.16 21.58
C LYS A 515 14.84 -7.60 21.56
N ASN A 516 15.35 -8.07 20.42
CA ASN A 516 15.88 -9.42 20.26
C ASN A 516 17.27 -9.60 20.89
N GLU A 517 18.18 -8.62 20.74
CA GLU A 517 19.47 -8.65 21.45
C GLU A 517 19.31 -8.59 22.97
N VAL A 518 18.36 -7.80 23.49
CA VAL A 518 18.06 -7.75 24.93
C VAL A 518 17.51 -9.11 25.41
N LYS A 519 16.62 -9.77 24.65
CA LYS A 519 16.20 -11.15 24.96
C LYS A 519 17.35 -12.16 24.93
N ALA A 520 18.35 -11.98 24.06
CA ALA A 520 19.50 -12.89 23.93
C ALA A 520 20.62 -12.65 24.97
N LYS A 521 20.61 -11.53 25.70
CA LYS A 521 21.64 -11.15 26.68
C LYS A 521 21.22 -11.32 28.15
N VAL A 522 20.02 -11.83 28.42
CA VAL A 522 19.53 -12.09 29.79
C VAL A 522 19.81 -13.54 30.19
N ASP A 523 21.10 -13.83 30.38
CA ASP A 523 21.59 -14.89 31.27
C ASP A 523 22.86 -14.33 31.99
N PRO A 524 23.05 -14.51 33.31
CA PRO A 524 23.44 -13.35 34.13
C PRO A 524 24.92 -13.25 34.58
N THR A 525 25.45 -12.02 34.62
CA THR A 525 26.38 -11.54 35.68
C THR A 525 26.39 -9.98 35.73
N PRO A 526 26.64 -9.31 36.88
CA PRO A 526 26.19 -7.91 37.08
C PRO A 526 27.28 -6.83 37.33
N ALA A 527 26.83 -5.56 37.32
CA ALA A 527 27.52 -4.30 37.69
C ALA A 527 28.52 -3.72 36.66
N THR A 528 28.84 -2.41 36.59
CA THR A 528 28.63 -1.26 37.52
C THR A 528 28.10 0.03 36.83
N ASP A 529 27.79 1.06 37.64
CA ASP A 529 27.31 2.42 37.29
C ASP A 529 28.13 3.25 36.27
N GLY A 530 27.48 4.28 35.70
CA GLY A 530 28.12 5.34 34.90
C GLY A 530 27.16 6.48 34.48
N ASN A 531 27.14 7.58 35.25
CA ASN A 531 26.18 8.68 35.12
C ASN A 531 26.73 9.84 34.25
N GLN A 532 25.93 10.47 33.37
CA GLN A 532 26.06 11.90 33.01
C GLN A 532 24.88 12.46 32.19
N GLU A 533 24.49 13.71 32.47
CA GLU A 533 23.50 14.49 31.70
C GLU A 533 24.16 15.50 30.74
N HIS A 534 23.49 15.93 29.66
CA HIS A 534 22.69 17.19 29.66
C HIS A 534 22.16 17.65 28.28
N LYS A 535 20.95 18.22 28.30
CA LYS A 535 20.44 19.39 27.54
C LYS A 535 20.47 19.40 25.99
N SER A 536 19.36 18.92 25.43
CA SER A 536 18.30 19.76 24.79
C SER A 536 18.67 20.90 23.83
N LEU A 537 18.11 20.84 22.62
CA LEU A 537 17.55 21.98 21.89
C LEU A 537 16.22 21.55 21.23
N THR A 538 15.14 22.33 21.38
CA THR A 538 13.76 21.90 21.09
C THR A 538 12.98 22.84 20.16
N SER A 539 12.49 22.31 19.03
CA SER A 539 11.27 22.77 18.34
C SER A 539 10.92 21.82 17.17
N SER A 540 9.72 21.23 17.05
CA SER A 540 8.64 21.03 18.01
C SER A 540 7.79 19.84 17.52
N LYS A 541 7.67 18.76 18.31
CA LYS A 541 6.76 17.63 17.98
C LYS A 541 5.30 18.06 18.21
N SER A 542 4.37 17.58 17.38
CA SER A 542 2.93 17.64 17.67
C SER A 542 2.59 16.66 18.80
N HIS A 543 2.48 17.17 20.01
CA HIS A 543 2.15 16.43 21.23
C HIS A 543 0.65 16.62 21.51
N TRP A 544 -0.13 15.54 21.57
CA TRP A 544 -1.52 15.64 22.02
C TRP A 544 -1.58 16.14 23.47
N ASP A 545 -2.28 17.23 23.71
CA ASP A 545 -2.58 17.67 25.06
C ASP A 545 -3.75 16.85 25.61
N SER A 546 -3.49 16.07 26.66
CA SER A 546 -4.53 15.22 27.25
C SER A 546 -5.70 16.04 27.82
N SER A 547 -5.48 17.31 28.19
CA SER A 547 -6.56 18.21 28.63
C SER A 547 -7.49 18.68 27.52
N LYS A 548 -7.06 18.61 26.25
CA LYS A 548 -7.87 18.88 25.05
C LYS A 548 -8.32 17.62 24.30
N SER A 549 -7.86 16.46 24.76
CA SER A 549 -8.21 15.16 24.18
C SER A 549 -9.59 14.71 24.66
N ALA A 550 -10.20 13.76 23.95
CA ALA A 550 -11.58 13.32 24.17
C ALA A 550 -11.74 11.79 24.17
N VAL A 551 -12.43 11.26 25.17
CA VAL A 551 -12.89 9.85 25.21
C VAL A 551 -14.40 9.82 25.01
N LEU A 552 -14.85 9.13 23.97
CA LEU A 552 -16.26 8.98 23.59
C LEU A 552 -16.70 7.52 23.74
N GLY A 553 -17.91 7.31 24.28
CA GLY A 553 -18.48 5.98 24.44
C GLY A 553 -20.02 5.98 24.56
N LEU A 554 -20.64 4.83 24.33
CA LEU A 554 -22.08 4.63 24.45
C LEU A 554 -22.39 3.63 25.58
N ALA A 555 -23.12 4.10 26.60
CA ALA A 555 -23.35 3.42 27.86
C ALA A 555 -24.84 3.48 28.25
N SER A 556 -25.70 2.82 27.48
CA SER A 556 -27.15 2.87 27.70
C SER A 556 -27.63 1.75 28.63
N GLY A 557 -28.31 2.12 29.73
CA GLY A 557 -28.97 1.18 30.63
C GLY A 557 -28.09 0.47 31.66
N TYR A 558 -26.82 0.86 31.80
CA TYR A 558 -25.91 0.26 32.79
C TYR A 558 -26.10 0.82 34.22
N PRO A 559 -25.81 0.02 35.26
CA PRO A 559 -25.79 0.47 36.66
C PRO A 559 -24.53 1.27 36.99
N ARG A 560 -24.58 2.06 38.07
CA ARG A 560 -23.52 3.00 38.52
C ARG A 560 -22.11 2.40 38.56
N TYR A 561 -21.94 1.16 39.03
CA TYR A 561 -20.60 0.54 39.16
C TYR A 561 -19.84 0.42 37.83
N VAL A 562 -20.53 0.40 36.69
CA VAL A 562 -19.90 0.37 35.35
C VAL A 562 -19.22 1.70 35.04
N TYR A 563 -19.88 2.82 35.34
CA TYR A 563 -19.28 4.16 35.17
C TYR A 563 -18.21 4.43 36.24
N GLU A 564 -18.30 3.83 37.44
CA GLU A 564 -17.22 3.85 38.43
C GLU A 564 -16.00 3.03 37.99
N GLY A 565 -16.22 1.92 37.25
CA GLY A 565 -15.17 1.18 36.57
C GLY A 565 -14.51 1.98 35.45
N PHE A 566 -15.31 2.54 34.53
CA PHE A 566 -14.80 3.25 33.36
C PHE A 566 -14.34 4.69 33.66
N VAL A 567 -15.26 5.58 34.04
CA VAL A 567 -14.97 7.02 34.28
C VAL A 567 -14.10 7.18 35.53
N GLY A 568 -14.39 6.41 36.58
CA GLY A 568 -13.69 6.51 37.85
C GLY A 568 -12.22 6.10 37.75
N SER A 569 -11.93 5.02 37.02
CA SER A 569 -10.55 4.63 36.74
C SER A 569 -9.85 5.65 35.83
N LEU A 570 -10.50 6.10 34.74
CA LEU A 570 -9.94 7.10 33.83
C LEU A 570 -9.58 8.42 34.52
N ARG A 571 -10.51 9.03 35.28
CA ARG A 571 -10.25 10.27 36.04
C ARG A 571 -9.13 10.09 37.05
N ALA A 572 -9.06 8.92 37.70
CA ALA A 572 -7.99 8.62 38.66
C ALA A 572 -6.60 8.44 38.03
N THR A 573 -6.48 8.27 36.70
CA THR A 573 -5.19 8.33 36.00
C THR A 573 -4.59 9.74 35.92
N GLY A 574 -5.39 10.77 36.23
CA GLY A 574 -5.06 12.19 36.00
C GLY A 574 -5.67 12.77 34.73
N PHE A 575 -6.45 11.99 33.96
CA PHE A 575 -7.07 12.45 32.71
C PHE A 575 -8.03 13.64 32.97
N ALA A 576 -7.58 14.84 32.60
CA ALA A 576 -8.33 16.09 32.76
C ALA A 576 -9.23 16.43 31.56
N GLY A 577 -9.07 15.74 30.42
CA GLY A 577 -9.77 16.04 29.17
C GLY A 577 -11.25 15.70 29.14
N HIS A 578 -11.81 15.75 27.93
CA HIS A 578 -13.23 15.54 27.71
C HIS A 578 -13.61 14.07 27.81
N ILE A 579 -14.66 13.77 28.59
CA ILE A 579 -15.33 12.47 28.59
C ILE A 579 -16.75 12.74 28.11
N ILE A 580 -17.15 12.11 27.01
CA ILE A 580 -18.49 12.26 26.42
C ILE A 580 -19.15 10.88 26.40
N LEU A 581 -20.21 10.71 27.17
CA LEU A 581 -20.94 9.44 27.25
C LEU A 581 -22.40 9.61 26.85
N ALA A 582 -22.85 8.76 25.93
CA ALA A 582 -24.28 8.53 25.77
C ALA A 582 -24.82 7.66 26.90
N ILE A 583 -25.87 8.14 27.55
CA ILE A 583 -26.65 7.40 28.54
C ILE A 583 -28.12 7.33 28.13
N ALA A 584 -28.86 6.42 28.76
CA ALA A 584 -30.31 6.36 28.61
C ALA A 584 -30.97 7.61 29.21
N LYS A 585 -32.07 8.10 28.62
CA LYS A 585 -32.81 9.25 29.16
C LYS A 585 -33.50 8.95 30.50
N ASP A 586 -33.80 7.67 30.72
CA ASP A 586 -34.29 7.05 31.95
C ASP A 586 -33.15 6.54 32.86
N ALA A 587 -31.92 7.08 32.72
CA ALA A 587 -30.80 6.74 33.60
C ALA A 587 -31.10 7.09 35.08
N PRO A 588 -30.73 6.23 36.04
CA PRO A 588 -30.90 6.49 37.47
C PRO A 588 -30.23 7.79 37.94
N VAL A 589 -30.84 8.44 38.94
CA VAL A 589 -30.38 9.74 39.46
C VAL A 589 -28.95 9.66 40.02
N ASP A 590 -28.57 8.54 40.65
CA ASP A 590 -27.22 8.32 41.18
C ASP A 590 -26.15 8.16 40.09
N VAL A 591 -26.54 7.71 38.88
CA VAL A 591 -25.69 7.68 37.68
C VAL A 591 -25.52 9.09 37.12
N VAL A 592 -26.62 9.84 36.96
CA VAL A 592 -26.58 11.22 36.44
C VAL A 592 -25.79 12.14 37.38
N SER A 593 -25.98 12.03 38.70
CA SER A 593 -25.21 12.77 39.71
C SER A 593 -23.72 12.43 39.63
N TYR A 594 -23.36 11.15 39.62
CA TYR A 594 -21.96 10.71 39.51
C TYR A 594 -21.27 11.22 38.23
N LEU A 595 -21.95 11.14 37.09
CA LEU A 595 -21.40 11.62 35.81
C LEU A 595 -21.25 13.15 35.80
N GLY A 596 -22.15 13.88 36.46
CA GLY A 596 -21.99 15.32 36.72
C GLY A 596 -20.78 15.63 37.62
N GLU A 597 -20.64 14.90 38.74
CA GLU A 597 -19.50 15.02 39.67
C GLU A 597 -18.14 14.77 38.98
N GLN A 598 -18.08 13.82 38.03
CA GLN A 598 -16.88 13.51 37.25
C GLN A 598 -16.67 14.42 36.01
N ASN A 599 -17.47 15.49 35.86
CA ASN A 599 -17.45 16.41 34.72
C ASN A 599 -17.52 15.66 33.36
N VAL A 600 -18.52 14.79 33.21
CA VAL A 600 -18.80 14.07 31.96
C VAL A 600 -19.85 14.83 31.15
N THR A 601 -19.59 15.04 29.86
CA THR A 601 -20.59 15.54 28.91
C THR A 601 -21.58 14.42 28.60
N MET A 602 -22.68 14.40 29.35
CA MET A 602 -23.78 13.45 29.14
C MET A 602 -24.56 13.80 27.87
N LYS A 603 -24.70 12.82 26.97
CA LYS A 603 -25.61 12.85 25.82
C LYS A 603 -26.74 11.84 26.10
N TYR A 604 -27.98 12.16 25.74
CA TYR A 604 -29.12 11.28 25.99
C TYR A 604 -29.55 10.59 24.70
N VAL A 605 -29.55 9.26 24.69
CA VAL A 605 -30.00 8.47 23.54
C VAL A 605 -31.36 7.84 23.83
N GLU A 606 -32.37 8.24 23.05
CA GLU A 606 -33.71 7.67 23.08
C GLU A 606 -33.85 6.51 22.08
N LYS A 607 -34.80 5.60 22.33
CA LYS A 607 -35.19 4.55 21.36
C LYS A 607 -36.12 5.19 20.32
N ALA A 608 -36.03 4.80 19.05
CA ALA A 608 -36.96 5.29 18.03
C ALA A 608 -38.39 4.79 18.29
N GLU A 609 -39.40 5.63 18.04
CA GLU A 609 -40.81 5.22 18.04
C GLU A 609 -41.09 4.17 16.94
N LYS A 610 -40.34 4.27 15.85
CA LYS A 610 -40.32 3.33 14.73
C LYS A 610 -38.90 3.26 14.16
N CYS A 611 -38.28 2.09 14.21
CA CYS A 611 -37.09 1.77 13.43
C CYS A 611 -37.41 1.70 11.93
N THR A 612 -36.49 2.19 11.09
CA THR A 612 -36.57 2.17 9.62
C THR A 612 -35.45 1.34 8.97
N TYR A 613 -34.43 0.89 9.72
CA TYR A 613 -33.52 -0.17 9.29
C TYR A 613 -34.33 -1.42 8.86
N ASN A 614 -34.04 -1.98 7.69
CA ASN A 614 -34.82 -3.05 7.03
C ASN A 614 -34.77 -4.45 7.72
N GLY A 615 -34.40 -4.51 9.00
CA GLY A 615 -34.30 -5.73 9.79
C GLY A 615 -33.09 -6.59 9.48
N THR A 616 -32.49 -7.17 10.51
CA THR A 616 -31.40 -8.14 10.39
C THR A 616 -31.98 -9.51 10.05
N ILE A 617 -31.48 -10.19 9.03
CA ILE A 617 -31.91 -11.53 8.65
C ILE A 617 -31.37 -12.54 9.67
N GLY A 618 -32.27 -13.07 10.50
CA GLY A 618 -31.95 -14.18 11.42
C GLY A 618 -31.88 -15.53 10.69
N GLU A 619 -31.43 -16.57 11.40
CA GLU A 619 -31.15 -17.92 10.88
C GLU A 619 -32.26 -18.53 10.02
N GLN A 620 -33.53 -18.19 10.28
CA GLN A 620 -34.70 -18.68 9.52
C GLN A 620 -34.96 -17.94 8.20
N GLY A 621 -34.04 -17.09 7.73
CA GLY A 621 -34.22 -16.26 6.53
C GLY A 621 -35.27 -15.16 6.68
N LYS A 622 -35.60 -14.76 7.92
CA LYS A 622 -36.62 -13.76 8.24
C LYS A 622 -35.97 -12.52 8.88
N PRO A 623 -36.40 -11.30 8.50
CA PRO A 623 -36.00 -10.09 9.21
C PRO A 623 -36.45 -10.13 10.68
N ILE A 624 -35.52 -9.84 11.58
CA ILE A 624 -35.74 -9.63 13.01
C ILE A 624 -36.50 -8.30 13.19
N ASP A 625 -37.50 -8.32 14.06
CA ASP A 625 -38.22 -7.13 14.48
C ASP A 625 -37.33 -6.27 15.40
N MET A 626 -36.62 -5.32 14.80
CA MET A 626 -35.70 -4.40 15.47
C MET A 626 -36.40 -3.48 16.49
N GLN A 627 -37.73 -3.29 16.37
CA GLN A 627 -38.52 -2.51 17.31
C GLN A 627 -38.77 -3.30 18.60
N LYS A 628 -38.95 -4.63 18.49
CA LYS A 628 -39.18 -5.53 19.62
C LYS A 628 -37.90 -6.12 20.21
N SER A 629 -36.86 -6.36 19.42
CA SER A 629 -35.59 -6.94 19.89
C SER A 629 -35.02 -6.13 21.05
N SER A 630 -34.61 -6.78 22.14
CA SER A 630 -33.89 -6.16 23.25
C SER A 630 -32.51 -5.63 22.85
N GLU A 631 -31.91 -6.24 21.82
CA GLU A 631 -30.47 -6.18 21.53
C GLU A 631 -30.16 -5.35 20.29
N TRP A 632 -31.09 -5.30 19.34
CA TRP A 632 -30.91 -4.73 18.01
C TRP A 632 -31.65 -3.39 17.80
N LYS A 633 -31.91 -2.63 18.88
CA LYS A 633 -32.74 -1.41 18.81
C LYS A 633 -32.12 -0.31 17.95
N CYS A 634 -32.98 0.47 17.31
CA CYS A 634 -32.61 1.63 16.51
C CYS A 634 -32.87 2.89 17.36
N PRO A 635 -31.90 3.81 17.51
CA PRO A 635 -32.08 5.01 18.31
C PRO A 635 -32.87 6.08 17.56
N LYS A 636 -33.44 7.01 18.30
CA LYS A 636 -34.41 8.00 17.80
C LYS A 636 -33.88 8.89 16.68
N ASP A 637 -32.64 9.35 16.81
CA ASP A 637 -32.06 10.33 15.87
C ASP A 637 -31.43 9.64 14.64
N TYR A 638 -31.22 8.32 14.71
CA TYR A 638 -30.71 7.46 13.64
C TYR A 638 -31.59 6.19 13.48
N PRO A 639 -32.89 6.33 13.14
CA PRO A 639 -33.83 5.21 13.09
C PRO A 639 -33.51 4.20 11.96
N ASP A 640 -32.76 4.64 10.95
CA ASP A 640 -32.28 3.82 9.84
C ASP A 640 -31.12 2.89 10.24
N TYR A 641 -30.53 3.06 11.43
CA TYR A 641 -29.38 2.29 11.90
C TYR A 641 -29.69 1.54 13.20
N LYS A 642 -29.15 0.33 13.33
CA LYS A 642 -29.07 -0.36 14.62
C LYS A 642 -28.02 0.31 15.54
N ILE A 643 -28.22 0.23 16.86
CA ILE A 643 -27.40 0.95 17.85
C ILE A 643 -25.89 0.71 17.75
N THR A 644 -25.45 -0.50 17.36
CA THR A 644 -24.03 -0.85 17.20
C THR A 644 -23.34 -0.12 16.04
N TRP A 645 -24.11 0.40 15.08
CA TRP A 645 -23.63 1.22 13.97
C TRP A 645 -23.91 2.70 14.21
N ALA A 646 -25.10 3.04 14.73
CA ALA A 646 -25.49 4.41 15.07
C ALA A 646 -24.53 5.09 16.05
N ARG A 647 -23.86 4.32 16.93
CA ARG A 647 -22.83 4.83 17.84
C ARG A 647 -21.74 5.66 17.15
N PHE A 648 -21.30 5.25 15.95
CA PHE A 648 -20.25 5.96 15.22
C PHE A 648 -20.73 7.32 14.69
N LEU A 649 -21.95 7.39 14.15
CA LEU A 649 -22.54 8.63 13.65
C LEU A 649 -22.74 9.62 14.81
N TYR A 650 -23.27 9.13 15.94
CA TYR A 650 -23.35 9.89 17.18
C TYR A 650 -21.98 10.42 17.66
N TYR A 651 -20.91 9.62 17.58
CA TYR A 651 -19.57 10.07 17.96
C TYR A 651 -19.09 11.25 17.08
N ARG A 652 -19.38 11.25 15.77
CA ARG A 652 -19.11 12.41 14.89
C ARG A 652 -19.86 13.64 15.37
N ASP A 653 -21.16 13.50 15.63
CA ASP A 653 -22.01 14.62 16.02
C ASP A 653 -21.54 15.26 17.33
N TRP A 654 -21.22 14.44 18.33
CA TRP A 654 -20.75 14.94 19.63
C TRP A 654 -19.32 15.49 19.59
N LEU A 655 -18.49 14.98 18.69
CA LEU A 655 -17.17 15.56 18.43
C LEU A 655 -17.29 16.92 17.73
N ASN A 656 -18.25 17.07 16.81
CA ASN A 656 -18.59 18.35 16.19
C ASN A 656 -19.20 19.35 17.19
N ASP A 657 -20.05 18.90 18.11
CA ASP A 657 -20.56 19.68 19.25
C ASP A 657 -19.45 20.11 20.24
N CYS A 658 -18.27 19.48 20.19
CA CYS A 658 -17.13 19.75 21.07
C CYS A 658 -16.00 20.49 20.32
N PRO A 659 -16.05 21.84 20.22
CA PRO A 659 -15.01 22.63 19.58
C PRO A 659 -13.70 22.71 20.40
N SER A 660 -13.71 22.27 21.65
CA SER A 660 -12.51 22.17 22.51
C SER A 660 -11.78 20.83 22.39
N CYS A 661 -12.48 19.78 21.92
CA CYS A 661 -11.92 18.45 21.64
C CYS A 661 -10.99 18.52 20.40
N THR A 662 -9.75 18.99 20.61
CA THR A 662 -8.88 19.52 19.54
C THR A 662 -7.57 18.75 19.34
N ASP A 663 -7.25 17.82 20.23
CA ASP A 663 -6.03 16.99 20.15
C ASP A 663 -6.40 15.52 19.85
N GLY A 664 -6.12 14.59 20.77
CA GLY A 664 -6.40 13.16 20.58
C GLY A 664 -7.87 12.83 20.82
N VAL A 665 -8.40 11.90 20.05
CA VAL A 665 -9.77 11.38 20.20
C VAL A 665 -9.71 9.86 20.29
N MET A 666 -10.47 9.31 21.23
CA MET A 666 -10.61 7.88 21.49
C MET A 666 -12.10 7.51 21.47
N LEU A 667 -12.46 6.53 20.65
CA LEU A 667 -13.79 5.91 20.63
C LEU A 667 -13.68 4.55 21.30
N THR A 668 -14.52 4.26 22.29
CA THR A 668 -14.43 3.00 23.05
C THR A 668 -15.77 2.49 23.54
N ASP A 669 -15.88 1.17 23.65
CA ASP A 669 -16.87 0.52 24.51
C ASP A 669 -16.57 0.79 25.99
N VAL A 670 -17.63 0.75 26.81
CA VAL A 670 -17.63 1.31 28.19
C VAL A 670 -17.82 0.22 29.26
N ARG A 671 -18.52 -0.87 28.92
CA ARG A 671 -18.96 -1.90 29.87
C ARG A 671 -17.81 -2.79 30.36
N ASP A 672 -16.88 -3.06 29.46
CA ASP A 672 -15.83 -4.08 29.51
C ASP A 672 -14.45 -3.45 29.26
N ALA A 673 -14.30 -2.18 29.61
CA ALA A 673 -13.05 -1.43 29.59
C ALA A 673 -12.79 -0.69 30.91
N PHE A 674 -11.53 -0.64 31.33
CA PHE A 674 -11.06 0.18 32.45
C PHE A 674 -9.65 0.71 32.19
N PHE A 675 -9.22 1.70 32.98
CA PHE A 675 -7.95 2.41 32.78
C PHE A 675 -7.00 2.24 33.98
N GLN A 676 -5.72 2.07 33.68
CA GLN A 676 -4.63 2.03 34.67
C GLN A 676 -3.65 3.20 34.49
N ARG A 677 -3.64 3.84 33.32
CA ARG A 677 -2.87 5.05 32.97
C ARG A 677 -3.65 5.90 31.97
N ASP A 678 -3.29 7.18 31.85
CA ASP A 678 -3.84 8.07 30.81
C ASP A 678 -3.43 7.54 29.42
N PRO A 679 -4.38 7.26 28.51
CA PRO A 679 -4.09 6.66 27.21
C PRO A 679 -3.38 7.65 26.26
N PHE A 680 -3.67 8.95 26.32
CA PHE A 680 -3.06 9.98 25.47
C PHE A 680 -1.62 10.26 25.90
N VAL A 681 -1.37 10.38 27.20
CA VAL A 681 -0.01 10.46 27.75
C VAL A 681 0.78 9.20 27.40
N THR A 682 0.19 8.01 27.53
CA THR A 682 0.87 6.75 27.16
C THR A 682 1.16 6.66 25.66
N ALA A 683 0.25 7.13 24.81
CA ALA A 683 0.47 7.22 23.36
C ALA A 683 1.65 8.16 23.02
N VAL A 684 1.74 9.32 23.67
CA VAL A 684 2.85 10.26 23.46
C VAL A 684 4.18 9.73 24.03
N GLU A 685 4.19 9.13 25.23
CA GLU A 685 5.36 8.46 25.82
C GLU A 685 5.93 7.38 24.89
N ARG A 686 5.05 6.61 24.25
CA ARG A 686 5.42 5.56 23.28
C ARG A 686 5.70 6.08 21.86
N ASN A 687 5.60 7.40 21.63
CA ASN A 687 5.69 8.04 20.31
C ASN A 687 4.71 7.43 19.28
N GLN A 688 3.54 6.97 19.74
CA GLN A 688 2.43 6.39 18.98
C GLN A 688 1.34 7.46 18.79
N VAL A 689 1.66 8.50 18.01
CA VAL A 689 0.74 9.61 17.69
C VAL A 689 0.49 9.58 16.18
N HIS A 690 -0.66 9.03 15.79
CA HIS A 690 -1.03 8.81 14.39
C HIS A 690 -2.43 9.37 14.08
N PRO A 691 -2.75 9.66 12.80
CA PRO A 691 -4.07 10.16 12.43
C PRO A 691 -5.20 9.21 12.85
N LEU A 692 -5.00 7.90 12.66
CA LEU A 692 -5.86 6.82 13.12
C LEU A 692 -5.02 5.62 13.58
N MET A 693 -5.36 5.07 14.75
CA MET A 693 -4.81 3.85 15.33
C MET A 693 -5.94 2.85 15.60
N VAL A 694 -5.69 1.61 15.18
CA VAL A 694 -6.55 0.45 15.38
C VAL A 694 -5.77 -0.62 16.14
N PHE A 695 -6.43 -1.45 16.95
CA PHE A 695 -5.73 -2.25 17.97
C PHE A 695 -5.93 -3.75 17.77
N GLU A 696 -4.84 -4.50 17.86
CA GLU A 696 -4.81 -5.95 17.64
C GLU A 696 -5.23 -6.73 18.91
N GLU A 697 -6.07 -7.75 18.72
CA GLU A 697 -6.42 -8.74 19.75
C GLU A 697 -5.27 -9.76 19.95
N SER A 698 -5.49 -10.82 20.73
CA SER A 698 -4.48 -11.87 20.96
C SER A 698 -3.95 -12.45 19.64
N PRO A 699 -2.63 -12.71 19.49
CA PRO A 699 -2.09 -13.39 18.31
C PRO A 699 -2.58 -14.85 18.14
N GLU A 700 -3.38 -15.35 19.09
CA GLU A 700 -4.11 -16.62 19.02
C GLU A 700 -5.43 -16.52 18.22
N THR A 701 -5.83 -15.32 17.76
CA THR A 701 -7.00 -15.08 16.90
C THR A 701 -6.68 -14.19 15.70
N ASP A 702 -7.31 -14.46 14.56
CA ASP A 702 -7.00 -13.89 13.25
C ASP A 702 -8.25 -13.73 12.38
N THR A 703 -8.13 -13.05 11.24
CA THR A 703 -9.27 -12.72 10.37
C THR A 703 -9.89 -13.90 9.60
N ASP A 704 -9.34 -15.12 9.66
CA ASP A 704 -10.05 -16.33 9.21
C ASP A 704 -11.08 -16.82 10.27
N HIS A 705 -11.09 -16.26 11.48
CA HIS A 705 -12.10 -16.52 12.50
C HIS A 705 -13.51 -16.13 12.02
N TRP A 706 -14.51 -16.95 12.38
CA TRP A 706 -15.89 -16.85 11.87
C TRP A 706 -16.54 -15.47 12.07
N LEU A 707 -16.13 -14.72 13.10
CA LEU A 707 -16.59 -13.36 13.39
C LEU A 707 -16.31 -12.39 12.24
N THR A 708 -15.31 -12.65 11.39
CA THR A 708 -14.91 -11.77 10.29
C THR A 708 -15.00 -12.47 8.93
N ASP A 709 -14.51 -13.71 8.78
CA ASP A 709 -14.52 -14.39 7.48
C ASP A 709 -15.95 -14.59 6.93
N TRP A 710 -16.88 -15.08 7.76
CA TRP A 710 -18.23 -15.38 7.30
C TRP A 710 -19.01 -14.12 6.89
N PRO A 711 -19.11 -13.05 7.71
CA PRO A 711 -19.82 -11.82 7.31
C PRO A 711 -19.20 -11.13 6.10
N VAL A 712 -17.87 -11.05 6.00
CA VAL A 712 -17.19 -10.41 4.85
C VAL A 712 -17.33 -11.27 3.59
N SER A 713 -17.21 -12.61 3.69
CA SER A 713 -17.49 -13.53 2.57
C SER A 713 -18.97 -13.49 2.14
N ALA A 714 -19.90 -13.36 3.08
CA ALA A 714 -21.33 -13.32 2.81
C ALA A 714 -21.79 -11.99 2.20
N CYS A 715 -21.35 -10.85 2.74
CA CYS A 715 -21.70 -9.53 2.27
C CYS A 715 -20.88 -9.09 1.04
N ARG A 716 -19.56 -8.99 1.20
CA ARG A 716 -18.62 -8.41 0.23
C ARG A 716 -18.05 -9.41 -0.79
N LYS A 717 -18.34 -10.70 -0.63
CA LYS A 717 -17.80 -11.80 -1.46
C LYS A 717 -16.27 -11.82 -1.51
N HIS A 718 -15.66 -11.47 -0.37
CA HIS A 718 -14.23 -11.26 -0.22
C HIS A 718 -13.71 -12.03 1.00
N LYS A 719 -12.48 -12.54 0.92
CA LYS A 719 -11.77 -13.19 2.03
C LYS A 719 -10.54 -12.36 2.35
N LEU A 720 -10.38 -12.00 3.64
CA LEU A 720 -9.19 -11.30 4.12
C LEU A 720 -7.98 -12.25 4.22
N GLY A 721 -8.24 -13.55 4.45
CA GLY A 721 -7.21 -14.52 4.79
C GLY A 721 -6.71 -14.31 6.23
N LYS A 722 -5.53 -14.88 6.53
CA LYS A 722 -4.97 -14.88 7.88
C LYS A 722 -4.16 -13.60 8.20
N ASN A 723 -4.81 -12.61 8.81
CA ASN A 723 -4.21 -11.38 9.34
C ASN A 723 -4.57 -11.21 10.83
N PRO A 724 -3.84 -10.41 11.63
CA PRO A 724 -4.21 -10.12 13.01
C PRO A 724 -5.65 -9.61 13.14
N MET A 725 -6.40 -10.12 14.13
CA MET A 725 -7.76 -9.62 14.40
C MET A 725 -7.68 -8.21 15.00
N LEU A 726 -8.38 -7.25 14.39
CA LEU A 726 -8.52 -5.88 14.91
C LEU A 726 -9.83 -5.70 15.66
N CYS A 727 -9.83 -4.88 16.71
CA CYS A 727 -10.99 -4.61 17.53
C CYS A 727 -11.67 -3.27 17.16
N SER A 728 -12.95 -3.30 16.73
CA SER A 728 -13.72 -2.06 16.45
C SER A 728 -14.18 -1.32 17.70
N GLY A 729 -14.27 -2.01 18.84
CA GLY A 729 -14.70 -1.45 20.12
C GLY A 729 -13.68 -0.56 20.83
N SER A 730 -12.51 -0.33 20.25
CA SER A 730 -11.54 0.67 20.72
C SER A 730 -10.66 1.16 19.57
N VAL A 731 -10.78 2.44 19.21
CA VAL A 731 -9.93 3.12 18.24
C VAL A 731 -9.51 4.50 18.75
N MET A 732 -8.37 5.00 18.30
CA MET A 732 -7.76 6.23 18.83
C MET A 732 -7.04 6.99 17.72
N GLY A 733 -7.00 8.31 17.73
CA GLY A 733 -6.35 9.08 16.67
C GLY A 733 -6.45 10.58 16.83
N SER A 734 -6.09 11.31 15.78
CA SER A 734 -6.41 12.73 15.65
C SER A 734 -7.92 12.95 15.51
N ARG A 735 -8.42 14.14 15.89
CA ARG A 735 -9.80 14.56 15.62
C ARG A 735 -10.20 14.30 14.16
N GLU A 736 -9.37 14.74 13.21
CA GLU A 736 -9.63 14.66 11.77
C GLU A 736 -9.64 13.20 11.29
N GLY A 737 -8.67 12.39 11.71
CA GLY A 737 -8.58 10.98 11.34
C GLY A 737 -9.69 10.11 11.95
N ILE A 738 -10.23 10.48 13.11
CA ILE A 738 -11.40 9.84 13.70
C ILE A 738 -12.71 10.24 12.98
N LEU A 739 -12.82 11.48 12.49
CA LEU A 739 -13.93 11.88 11.62
C LEU A 739 -13.87 11.14 10.27
N ASP A 740 -12.69 11.10 9.62
CA ASP A 740 -12.43 10.32 8.41
C ASP A 740 -12.76 8.82 8.60
N TYR A 741 -12.43 8.25 9.77
CA TYR A 741 -12.78 6.87 10.13
C TYR A 741 -14.31 6.67 10.20
N ILE A 742 -15.03 7.56 10.88
CA ILE A 742 -16.49 7.45 11.03
C ILE A 742 -17.19 7.55 9.68
N ASP A 743 -16.79 8.48 8.80
CA ASP A 743 -17.42 8.65 7.49
C ASP A 743 -17.19 7.43 6.58
N VAL A 744 -16.01 6.77 6.65
CA VAL A 744 -15.74 5.51 5.95
C VAL A 744 -16.52 4.33 6.55
N MET A 745 -16.70 4.28 7.87
CA MET A 745 -17.58 3.30 8.52
C MET A 745 -19.05 3.51 8.08
N GLU A 746 -19.53 4.76 7.97
CA GLU A 746 -20.90 5.06 7.51
C GLU A 746 -21.12 4.73 6.03
N GLU A 747 -20.13 4.93 5.14
CA GLU A 747 -20.19 4.45 3.74
C GLU A 747 -20.40 2.93 3.69
N GLU A 748 -19.66 2.18 4.52
CA GLU A 748 -19.78 0.72 4.58
C GLU A 748 -21.11 0.29 5.20
N PHE A 749 -21.58 0.92 6.29
CA PHE A 749 -22.90 0.64 6.87
C PHE A 749 -24.01 0.83 5.82
N LYS A 750 -23.98 1.91 5.03
CA LYS A 750 -24.94 2.13 3.93
C LYS A 750 -24.89 1.02 2.90
N TYR A 751 -23.70 0.56 2.50
CA TYR A 751 -23.57 -0.58 1.61
C TYR A 751 -24.21 -1.86 2.19
N TRP A 752 -24.09 -2.11 3.49
CA TRP A 752 -24.68 -3.28 4.13
C TRP A 752 -26.20 -3.16 4.32
N MET A 753 -26.73 -1.97 4.65
CA MET A 753 -28.17 -1.72 4.83
C MET A 753 -28.99 -2.02 3.55
N GLU A 754 -28.46 -1.64 2.39
CA GLU A 754 -29.11 -1.86 1.08
C GLU A 754 -29.24 -3.34 0.69
N ARG A 755 -28.44 -4.24 1.29
CA ARG A 755 -28.17 -5.59 0.75
C ARG A 755 -28.62 -6.68 1.71
N GLU A 756 -29.60 -7.47 1.27
CA GLU A 756 -30.15 -8.57 2.06
C GLU A 756 -29.09 -9.60 2.49
N ASN A 757 -28.12 -9.90 1.62
CA ASN A 757 -27.00 -10.78 1.94
C ASN A 757 -25.92 -10.15 2.85
N CYS A 758 -26.11 -8.90 3.29
CA CYS A 758 -25.25 -8.17 4.23
C CYS A 758 -25.92 -7.91 5.59
N ARG A 759 -27.26 -7.91 5.65
CA ARG A 759 -28.05 -7.73 6.88
C ARG A 759 -28.01 -9.01 7.75
N ILE A 760 -26.83 -9.42 8.23
CA ILE A 760 -26.57 -10.71 8.88
C ILE A 760 -26.69 -10.61 10.41
N ASP A 761 -27.21 -11.64 11.07
CA ASP A 761 -27.29 -11.72 12.54
C ASP A 761 -25.92 -12.04 13.19
N ASN A 762 -24.98 -11.10 13.07
CA ASN A 762 -23.70 -11.10 13.78
C ASN A 762 -23.55 -9.83 14.63
N ARG A 763 -23.36 -9.98 15.94
CA ARG A 763 -23.24 -8.88 16.92
C ARG A 763 -21.97 -8.06 16.79
N GLY A 764 -20.89 -8.64 16.24
CA GLY A 764 -19.64 -7.94 15.93
C GLY A 764 -19.47 -7.68 14.43
N ASP A 765 -20.55 -7.37 13.70
CA ASP A 765 -20.44 -7.07 12.27
C ASP A 765 -19.80 -5.71 11.98
N ASP A 766 -19.83 -4.77 12.93
CA ASP A 766 -18.98 -3.59 12.90
C ASP A 766 -17.48 -3.95 13.04
N GLN A 767 -17.13 -5.02 13.75
CA GLN A 767 -15.78 -5.58 13.79
C GLN A 767 -15.41 -6.26 12.47
N SER A 768 -16.32 -7.02 11.85
CA SER A 768 -16.13 -7.57 10.50
C SER A 768 -15.88 -6.46 9.47
N ILE A 769 -16.69 -5.40 9.53
CA ILE A 769 -16.59 -4.18 8.72
C ILE A 769 -15.25 -3.48 8.95
N HIS A 770 -14.87 -3.23 10.20
CA HIS A 770 -13.62 -2.58 10.57
C HIS A 770 -12.39 -3.32 10.02
N ASN A 771 -12.34 -4.65 10.19
CA ASN A 771 -11.26 -5.48 9.64
C ASN A 771 -11.24 -5.43 8.10
N TYR A 772 -12.40 -5.54 7.45
CA TYR A 772 -12.50 -5.41 5.99
C TYR A 772 -12.01 -4.04 5.48
N LEU A 773 -12.39 -2.95 6.13
CA LEU A 773 -12.01 -1.59 5.74
C LEU A 773 -10.51 -1.32 5.95
N TYR A 774 -9.91 -1.84 7.03
CA TYR A 774 -8.45 -1.75 7.24
C TYR A 774 -7.69 -2.58 6.20
N TYR A 775 -7.95 -3.89 6.10
CA TYR A 775 -7.19 -4.78 5.23
C TYR A 775 -7.45 -4.57 3.72
N THR A 776 -8.54 -3.89 3.34
CA THR A 776 -8.75 -3.39 1.97
C THR A 776 -8.31 -1.93 1.74
N ASN A 777 -7.54 -1.35 2.68
CA ASN A 777 -6.93 -0.02 2.60
C ASN A 777 -7.95 1.12 2.34
N ARG A 778 -9.10 1.07 3.01
CA ARG A 778 -10.15 2.11 2.93
C ARG A 778 -9.95 3.24 3.93
N PHE A 779 -9.37 2.96 5.09
CA PHE A 779 -8.98 3.98 6.06
C PHE A 779 -7.70 4.71 5.61
N LYS A 780 -7.70 6.05 5.67
CA LYS A 780 -6.53 6.87 5.34
C LYS A 780 -5.58 6.91 6.53
N ASN A 781 -4.28 6.76 6.28
CA ASN A 781 -3.21 6.93 7.29
C ASN A 781 -3.41 6.12 8.59
N ALA A 782 -4.05 4.96 8.48
CA ALA A 782 -4.32 4.06 9.59
C ALA A 782 -3.06 3.25 9.96
N VAL A 783 -2.90 2.96 11.25
CA VAL A 783 -1.81 2.13 11.79
C VAL A 783 -2.40 1.10 12.74
N SER A 784 -2.14 -0.19 12.53
CA SER A 784 -2.40 -1.21 13.55
C SER A 784 -1.33 -1.13 14.65
N ILE A 785 -1.79 -1.18 15.89
CA ILE A 785 -0.95 -1.17 17.08
C ILE A 785 -0.93 -2.61 17.62
N PRO A 786 0.23 -3.28 17.63
CA PRO A 786 0.32 -4.67 18.05
C PRO A 786 -0.14 -4.92 19.47
N HIS A 787 -0.70 -6.12 19.67
CA HIS A 787 -1.16 -6.63 20.94
C HIS A 787 -0.12 -6.37 22.06
N ARG A 788 -0.55 -5.73 23.16
CA ARG A 788 0.28 -5.41 24.34
C ARG A 788 1.48 -4.47 24.09
N GLN A 789 1.56 -3.76 22.95
CA GLN A 789 2.64 -2.80 22.67
C GLN A 789 2.23 -1.31 22.70
N GLY A 790 0.96 -1.00 23.02
CA GLY A 790 0.40 0.36 22.92
C GLY A 790 -0.36 0.89 24.14
N PRO A 791 -1.12 2.00 23.98
CA PRO A 791 -1.99 2.54 25.03
C PRO A 791 -3.22 1.67 25.31
N ILE A 792 -3.63 0.79 24.39
CA ILE A 792 -4.81 -0.07 24.54
C ILE A 792 -4.37 -1.53 24.44
N HIS A 793 -4.90 -2.37 25.34
CA HIS A 793 -4.66 -3.82 25.38
C HIS A 793 -6.01 -4.55 25.37
N VAL A 794 -6.31 -5.24 24.27
CA VAL A 794 -7.53 -6.03 24.09
C VAL A 794 -7.27 -7.47 24.54
N VAL A 795 -7.88 -7.91 25.64
CA VAL A 795 -7.58 -9.20 26.30
C VAL A 795 -8.53 -10.35 25.93
N GLY A 796 -9.64 -10.08 25.25
CA GLY A 796 -10.86 -10.91 25.34
C GLY A 796 -10.69 -12.39 25.00
N TYR A 797 -10.01 -12.72 23.91
CA TYR A 797 -9.76 -14.13 23.54
C TYR A 797 -8.98 -14.87 24.63
N GLN A 798 -7.85 -14.31 25.06
CA GLN A 798 -6.94 -14.93 26.00
C GLN A 798 -7.58 -15.04 27.40
N ALA A 799 -8.28 -13.98 27.83
CA ALA A 799 -9.04 -13.96 29.07
C ALA A 799 -10.12 -15.06 29.11
N ALA A 800 -10.87 -15.26 28.02
CA ALA A 800 -11.87 -16.31 27.92
C ALA A 800 -11.25 -17.72 28.05
N ARG A 801 -10.11 -17.97 27.39
CA ARG A 801 -9.41 -19.26 27.47
C ARG A 801 -8.81 -19.52 28.85
N ILE A 802 -8.33 -18.49 29.54
CA ILE A 802 -7.90 -18.57 30.94
C ILE A 802 -9.08 -18.91 31.86
N PHE A 803 -10.24 -18.26 31.68
CA PHE A 803 -11.43 -18.52 32.49
C PHE A 803 -12.02 -19.93 32.27
N GLU A 804 -12.03 -20.42 31.02
CA GLU A 804 -12.47 -21.80 30.69
C GLU A 804 -11.60 -22.86 31.39
N ASN A 805 -10.28 -22.66 31.39
CA ASN A 805 -9.35 -23.55 32.09
C ASN A 805 -9.49 -23.43 33.62
N ALA A 806 -9.57 -22.22 34.15
CA ALA A 806 -9.72 -21.97 35.59
C ALA A 806 -11.02 -22.60 36.15
N THR A 807 -12.10 -22.61 35.37
CA THR A 807 -13.36 -23.27 35.76
C THR A 807 -13.16 -24.78 35.94
N LYS A 808 -12.45 -25.43 35.01
CA LYS A 808 -12.11 -26.87 35.10
C LYS A 808 -11.13 -27.15 36.23
N GLU A 809 -10.13 -26.28 36.46
CA GLU A 809 -9.22 -26.38 37.61
C GLU A 809 -10.01 -26.27 38.94
N ALA A 810 -11.01 -25.37 39.02
CA ALA A 810 -11.86 -25.16 40.20
C ALA A 810 -12.84 -26.33 40.48
N GLU A 811 -13.50 -26.86 39.45
CA GLU A 811 -14.39 -28.03 39.54
C GLU A 811 -13.66 -29.26 40.10
N ASN A 812 -12.45 -29.56 39.62
CA ASN A 812 -11.64 -30.68 40.10
C ASN A 812 -11.12 -30.48 41.54
N ALA A 813 -10.92 -29.23 41.96
CA ALA A 813 -10.49 -28.88 43.32
C ALA A 813 -11.65 -28.72 44.32
N GLY A 814 -12.90 -28.68 43.86
CA GLY A 814 -14.09 -28.48 44.72
C GLY A 814 -14.22 -27.06 45.28
N VAL A 815 -13.67 -26.04 44.60
CA VAL A 815 -13.66 -24.63 45.05
C VAL A 815 -14.36 -23.70 44.04
N GLY A 816 -14.64 -22.46 44.44
CA GLY A 816 -15.20 -21.46 43.53
C GLY A 816 -14.17 -20.90 42.55
N THR A 817 -14.55 -20.66 41.30
CA THR A 817 -13.64 -20.14 40.25
C THR A 817 -13.07 -18.74 40.56
N SER A 818 -13.72 -17.96 41.43
CA SER A 818 -13.19 -16.68 41.95
C SER A 818 -12.05 -16.84 42.97
N GLU A 819 -11.77 -18.06 43.43
CA GLU A 819 -10.85 -18.34 44.55
C GLU A 819 -9.72 -19.31 44.19
N ILE A 820 -9.84 -20.08 43.10
CA ILE A 820 -8.90 -21.13 42.66
C ILE A 820 -7.42 -20.70 42.62
N PHE A 821 -7.12 -19.44 42.32
CA PHE A 821 -5.75 -18.91 42.26
C PHE A 821 -5.36 -18.00 43.44
N ILE A 822 -6.28 -17.69 44.35
CA ILE A 822 -6.09 -16.66 45.40
C ILE A 822 -5.78 -17.33 46.74
N HIS A 823 -4.55 -17.78 46.88
CA HIS A 823 -4.01 -18.37 48.11
C HIS A 823 -3.75 -17.30 49.18
N ASP A 824 -3.87 -17.65 50.45
CA ASP A 824 -3.60 -16.80 51.63
C ASP A 824 -4.22 -15.38 51.58
N ASN A 825 -5.37 -15.27 50.89
CA ASN A 825 -6.07 -14.01 50.59
C ASN A 825 -5.25 -12.96 49.79
N ASN A 826 -4.18 -13.37 49.10
CA ASN A 826 -3.36 -12.50 48.24
C ASN A 826 -4.08 -12.12 46.93
N TRP A 827 -5.05 -11.21 47.02
CA TRP A 827 -5.86 -10.71 45.90
C TRP A 827 -5.07 -10.08 44.74
N LYS A 828 -3.77 -9.81 44.91
CA LYS A 828 -2.90 -9.29 43.86
C LYS A 828 -2.41 -10.37 42.90
N GLU A 829 -2.31 -11.63 43.34
CA GLU A 829 -1.93 -12.78 42.49
C GLU A 829 -3.16 -13.51 41.93
N TRP A 830 -4.20 -12.75 41.55
CA TRP A 830 -5.46 -13.26 41.01
C TRP A 830 -5.32 -14.02 39.66
N LEU A 831 -4.16 -13.93 39.00
CA LEU A 831 -3.76 -14.80 37.90
C LEU A 831 -2.39 -15.45 38.15
N PRO A 832 -2.23 -16.76 37.90
CA PRO A 832 -0.96 -17.45 37.96
C PRO A 832 0.10 -16.85 37.04
N ARG A 833 1.34 -16.77 37.55
CA ARG A 833 2.52 -16.25 36.83
C ARG A 833 2.75 -16.94 35.47
N LYS A 834 2.26 -18.18 35.28
CA LYS A 834 2.29 -18.97 34.03
C LYS A 834 1.71 -18.23 32.80
N TYR A 835 0.84 -17.24 33.02
CA TYR A 835 0.21 -16.46 31.93
C TYR A 835 0.96 -15.17 31.56
N GLY A 836 1.86 -14.64 32.41
CA GLY A 836 2.63 -13.44 32.09
C GLY A 836 1.81 -12.15 31.87
N LEU A 837 0.58 -12.07 32.39
CA LEU A 837 -0.36 -10.96 32.16
C LEU A 837 -0.41 -9.90 33.27
N ILE A 838 -0.04 -10.25 34.51
CA ILE A 838 -0.14 -9.34 35.66
C ILE A 838 1.20 -9.10 36.34
N ASN A 839 1.36 -7.89 36.89
CA ASN A 839 2.41 -7.58 37.85
C ASN A 839 1.96 -8.06 39.24
N THR A 840 2.51 -9.18 39.72
CA THR A 840 2.12 -9.83 40.99
C THR A 840 2.20 -8.95 42.25
N ASN A 841 2.98 -7.86 42.24
CA ASN A 841 3.08 -6.92 43.36
C ASN A 841 1.90 -5.93 43.43
N THR A 842 1.05 -5.87 42.39
CA THR A 842 -0.06 -4.91 42.24
C THR A 842 -1.35 -5.53 41.69
N GLY A 843 -1.27 -6.67 41.00
CA GLY A 843 -2.34 -7.28 40.21
C GLY A 843 -2.71 -6.54 38.92
N LEU A 844 -2.04 -5.42 38.60
CA LEU A 844 -2.26 -4.65 37.36
C LEU A 844 -1.90 -5.48 36.13
N ILE A 845 -2.69 -5.34 35.05
CA ILE A 845 -2.48 -6.02 33.77
C ILE A 845 -1.42 -5.28 32.95
N VAL A 846 -0.40 -5.97 32.45
CA VAL A 846 0.80 -5.35 31.85
C VAL A 846 0.95 -5.59 30.36
N ASN A 847 1.55 -4.60 29.69
CA ASN A 847 2.09 -4.70 28.33
C ASN A 847 3.31 -5.64 28.29
N GLU A 848 3.85 -5.93 27.09
CA GLU A 848 5.00 -6.85 26.94
C GLU A 848 6.28 -6.35 27.63
N ASP A 849 6.39 -5.03 27.80
CA ASP A 849 7.47 -4.34 28.53
C ASP A 849 7.30 -4.34 30.06
N GLY A 850 6.26 -5.00 30.58
CA GLY A 850 5.97 -5.06 32.02
C GLY A 850 5.35 -3.79 32.62
N THR A 851 5.14 -2.73 31.83
CA THR A 851 4.42 -1.53 32.29
C THR A 851 2.90 -1.77 32.28
N PRO A 852 2.12 -1.12 33.17
CA PRO A 852 0.66 -1.26 33.15
C PRO A 852 0.04 -0.78 31.83
N SER A 853 -0.80 -1.62 31.23
CA SER A 853 -1.58 -1.29 30.01
C SER A 853 -2.49 -0.09 30.31
N ALA A 854 -2.46 0.98 29.51
CA ALA A 854 -3.13 2.23 29.89
C ALA A 854 -4.66 2.09 29.92
N GLN A 855 -5.25 1.51 28.87
CA GLN A 855 -6.57 0.89 28.89
C GLN A 855 -6.42 -0.64 28.79
N VAL A 856 -7.28 -1.37 29.50
CA VAL A 856 -7.57 -2.79 29.25
C VAL A 856 -9.00 -2.89 28.74
N HIS A 857 -9.22 -3.63 27.66
CA HIS A 857 -10.50 -3.74 26.95
C HIS A 857 -10.89 -5.21 26.70
N GLN A 858 -12.20 -5.51 26.69
CA GLN A 858 -12.80 -6.84 26.75
C GLN A 858 -12.48 -7.59 28.08
N VAL A 859 -12.40 -6.86 29.20
CA VAL A 859 -12.04 -7.42 30.51
C VAL A 859 -13.06 -8.40 31.06
N ASP A 860 -14.34 -8.29 30.65
CA ASP A 860 -15.45 -9.14 31.12
C ASP A 860 -15.22 -10.64 30.84
N ARG A 861 -14.31 -10.97 29.92
CA ARG A 861 -13.95 -12.33 29.53
C ARG A 861 -13.13 -13.10 30.56
N PHE A 862 -12.58 -12.43 31.58
CA PHE A 862 -12.05 -13.12 32.77
C PHE A 862 -13.16 -13.66 33.69
N GLY A 863 -14.40 -13.19 33.53
CA GLY A 863 -15.53 -13.56 34.39
C GLY A 863 -15.24 -13.29 35.87
N PRO A 864 -15.62 -14.19 36.80
CA PRO A 864 -15.45 -13.99 38.24
C PRO A 864 -13.99 -13.98 38.73
N LEU A 865 -12.99 -14.30 37.89
CA LEU A 865 -11.57 -14.28 38.28
C LEU A 865 -11.11 -12.86 38.68
N ILE A 866 -11.47 -11.85 37.89
CA ILE A 866 -10.99 -10.48 38.12
C ILE A 866 -11.80 -9.74 39.19
N SER A 867 -13.03 -10.19 39.48
CA SER A 867 -13.97 -9.46 40.34
C SER A 867 -13.45 -9.24 41.77
N LYS A 868 -12.60 -10.12 42.31
CA LYS A 868 -11.97 -9.90 43.62
C LYS A 868 -10.92 -8.78 43.56
N TRP A 869 -10.13 -8.71 42.49
CA TRP A 869 -9.16 -7.64 42.27
C TRP A 869 -9.83 -6.29 42.01
N GLU A 870 -10.82 -6.20 41.13
CA GLU A 870 -11.56 -4.95 40.84
C GLU A 870 -12.25 -4.38 42.08
N ASN A 871 -12.85 -5.23 42.91
CA ASN A 871 -13.52 -4.79 44.13
C ASN A 871 -12.54 -4.25 45.17
N GLU A 872 -11.34 -4.83 45.30
CA GLU A 872 -10.28 -4.28 46.16
C GLU A 872 -9.69 -2.98 45.59
N MET A 873 -9.49 -2.88 44.28
CA MET A 873 -9.09 -1.64 43.61
C MET A 873 -10.12 -0.51 43.83
N ARG A 874 -11.42 -0.80 43.70
CA ARG A 874 -12.49 0.19 43.95
C ARG A 874 -12.51 0.65 45.41
N LYS A 875 -12.29 -0.24 46.39
CA LYS A 875 -12.20 0.10 47.83
C LYS A 875 -10.99 0.98 48.15
N GLN A 876 -9.85 0.73 47.51
CA GLN A 876 -8.59 1.45 47.77
C GLN A 876 -8.47 2.77 46.99
N GLY A 877 -9.37 2.97 46.03
CA GLY A 877 -9.33 4.01 45.01
C GLY A 877 -8.40 3.61 43.88
N TRP A 878 -8.91 3.61 42.65
CA TRP A 878 -8.10 3.55 41.44
C TRP A 878 -7.04 4.67 41.43
N PRO A 879 -5.92 4.50 40.68
CA PRO A 879 -5.10 3.30 40.61
C PRO A 879 -4.16 3.20 41.84
N TYR A 880 -3.55 2.03 42.05
CA TYR A 880 -2.72 1.68 43.22
C TYR A 880 -1.39 2.47 43.38
N ASN A 881 -1.11 3.44 42.51
CA ASN A 881 0.21 4.07 42.33
C ASN A 881 0.46 5.30 43.26
N LYS A 882 0.14 5.18 44.55
CA LYS A 882 0.22 6.31 45.52
C LYS A 882 1.65 6.68 45.95
N ASP A 883 2.67 5.96 45.49
CA ASP A 883 4.09 6.19 45.81
C ASP A 883 4.78 7.27 44.92
N ARG A 884 3.99 8.19 44.34
CA ARG A 884 4.47 9.49 43.81
C ARG A 884 3.78 10.66 44.53
N GLY A 885 3.78 10.65 45.87
CA GLY A 885 3.07 11.67 46.66
C GLY A 885 3.43 11.78 48.14
N LYS A 886 4.56 11.21 48.61
CA LYS A 886 4.97 11.25 50.03
C LYS A 886 6.48 11.40 50.27
N GLU A 887 7.10 12.40 49.65
CA GLU A 887 8.15 13.13 50.38
C GLU A 887 7.49 14.30 51.10
N SER A 888 7.40 14.20 52.42
CA SER A 888 6.85 15.23 53.28
C SER A 888 7.86 16.37 53.44
N ILE A 889 7.59 17.52 52.83
CA ILE A 889 8.21 18.78 53.27
C ILE A 889 7.61 19.12 54.64
N GLY A 890 8.26 18.61 55.70
CA GLY A 890 7.81 18.69 57.09
C GLY A 890 8.94 19.06 58.04
N SER A 891 9.17 20.36 58.18
CA SER A 891 9.90 21.03 59.29
C SER A 891 11.28 20.50 59.72
N SER A 892 12.34 21.28 59.47
CA SER A 892 13.43 21.52 60.46
C SER A 892 14.51 22.52 60.01
N ALA A 893 14.12 23.78 59.74
CA ALA A 893 14.95 24.98 59.85
C ALA A 893 14.06 26.23 59.70
#